data_AF-A0A0D1BUV2-F1
#
_entry.id   AF-A0A0D1BUV2-F1
#
_cell.length_a   1.000
_cell.length_b   1.000
_cell.length_c   1.000
_cell.angle_alpha   90.00
_cell.angle_beta   90.00
_cell.angle_gamma   90.00
#
_symmetry.space_group_name_H-M   'P 1'
#
loop_
_entity.id
_entity.type
_entity.pdbx_description
1 polymer ?
#
loop_
_entity_poly.entity_id
_entity_poly.type
_entity_poly.pdbx_seq_one_letter_code
_entity_poly.pdbx_strand_id
1 'polypeptide(L)'
;MKKIFKLNISILLVLVGVLCFFSITNKPTSATDDDNTVNLVLDSRNNNEIPKKFRKSSDISNVEKNKNINLSGLNTLNISGSKQFSEQNLPLIISNIKTSLPITVVDLRQESHGFINGLPVSWANKKNDANIGLTKAEVLEDENNKLKSIKLNSPISFYNDPDKTIIPTKVENEEQLVKHNSLSYVRIPVTDTKLPTDDMVDYFVDVIKSNPKDTWYHFHCKQGIGRTTTFMIMYDMMKNAKEVSADDIIKRQLLLAGFDEKQMKSFYNDKRSTFLQGFYKYSKENGNDFKIKWSDWKKSLNTRSNSSLSIASSNKGSSNYIKNSKIPTHLYVISQNIMTPSERTMIATLQGIVNNHCSHQIYTLNSSQPDYQIWLDDLKNNYGVSYKNISDPWELLDIYKSYVQGYVLYSNKSSKDPSINNACSLASLNNSIAVNESIENKVRAHSITNISGDCRNTDKNWAYNKLWNSGLNHSIVIQLSPEKETSLRDYAIMTKALIFYEDNINDTSLRDKVFSSMNANSICLGWGPDEFINVSTSSKHGVSIIAADWSYNLTVLSAFPSSPMTQKSSSNITNKKDVHYVTFIMSDGDNQQWDLGTNYGSPKWYGSPYRGNFNLGWSLSPSLYYLAPTVFSLYYKSASHGSTNDYFIVSPSGNGYMYPSKYDKNALGTYINTLDDYMKKVDEKYVAIIDDSSFYNNKLWDKFTVKPNIQGLFYLDYHKHDNYHGKIIWSNNKPIVSCRDLLWSNLESEDELVKNINERVSSGEVDIHDPNSYTFVYVHAWSKSLNNIENAVNKLRKNPKVEIVTPETFMQLINKNVNH
;
A
#
# COMPACT_ATOMS: atom_id res chain seq x y z
N MET A 1 -23.16 -82.67 11.01
CA MET A 1 -24.60 -82.63 10.68
C MET A 1 -24.97 -81.21 10.25
N LYS A 2 -25.49 -81.06 9.02
CA LYS A 2 -26.39 -80.00 8.48
C LYS A 2 -26.58 -78.75 9.38
N LYS A 3 -26.30 -77.51 8.99
CA LYS A 3 -26.79 -76.70 7.83
C LYS A 3 -25.84 -75.48 7.67
N ILE A 4 -25.11 -75.29 6.56
CA ILE A 4 -25.38 -74.42 5.39
C ILE A 4 -25.94 -73.02 5.70
N PHE A 5 -25.11 -71.99 5.37
CA PHE A 5 -25.35 -70.64 4.80
C PHE A 5 -24.60 -69.47 5.49
N LYS A 6 -23.71 -68.87 4.66
CA LYS A 6 -23.11 -67.51 4.67
C LYS A 6 -22.00 -67.17 5.69
N LEU A 7 -20.75 -67.26 5.19
CA LEU A 7 -19.54 -66.63 5.72
C LEU A 7 -18.74 -66.05 4.54
N ASN A 8 -18.16 -64.85 4.74
CA ASN A 8 -17.03 -64.21 4.04
C ASN A 8 -16.96 -64.28 2.51
N ILE A 9 -17.10 -63.12 1.85
CA ILE A 9 -16.29 -62.65 0.71
C ILE A 9 -16.55 -61.13 0.56
N SER A 10 -15.70 -60.34 1.21
CA SER A 10 -15.10 -59.19 0.53
C SER A 10 -14.14 -59.76 -0.50
N ILE A 11 -14.08 -59.16 -1.69
CA ILE A 11 -13.21 -59.56 -2.83
C ILE A 11 -13.79 -60.74 -3.63
N LEU A 12 -14.59 -60.42 -4.66
CA LEU A 12 -14.73 -61.10 -5.97
C LEU A 12 -16.18 -60.96 -6.50
N LEU A 13 -16.51 -59.78 -7.04
CA LEU A 13 -17.47 -59.48 -8.12
C LEU A 13 -17.60 -57.93 -8.18
N VAL A 14 -17.05 -57.12 -9.09
CA VAL A 14 -16.70 -57.31 -10.51
C VAL A 14 -17.66 -58.27 -11.17
N LEU A 15 -18.73 -57.77 -11.78
CA LEU A 15 -19.08 -58.14 -13.15
C LEU A 15 -20.48 -57.57 -13.48
N VAL A 16 -20.51 -56.76 -14.54
CA VAL A 16 -21.69 -56.35 -15.34
C VAL A 16 -22.38 -55.03 -14.96
N GLY A 17 -22.02 -53.98 -15.72
CA GLY A 17 -22.77 -52.73 -15.94
C GLY A 17 -22.18 -51.54 -15.18
N VAL A 18 -21.22 -50.76 -15.68
CA VAL A 18 -21.28 -49.92 -16.89
C VAL A 18 -19.88 -49.77 -17.52
N LEU A 19 -19.20 -50.89 -17.79
CA LEU A 19 -17.96 -50.92 -18.59
C LEU A 19 -18.20 -51.70 -19.89
N CYS A 20 -19.12 -51.18 -20.70
CA CYS A 20 -19.10 -51.45 -22.13
C CYS A 20 -18.71 -50.14 -22.79
N PHE A 21 -17.49 -50.05 -23.30
CA PHE A 21 -17.24 -50.03 -24.74
C PHE A 21 -15.72 -49.80 -24.97
N PHE A 22 -15.06 -50.89 -25.37
CA PHE A 22 -13.90 -50.97 -26.26
C PHE A 22 -12.49 -50.66 -25.72
N SER A 23 -11.87 -51.75 -25.27
CA SER A 23 -10.59 -52.29 -25.76
C SER A 23 -9.69 -51.37 -26.59
N ILE A 24 -8.61 -51.01 -25.90
CA ILE A 24 -7.27 -50.66 -26.36
C ILE A 24 -6.92 -51.35 -27.69
N THR A 25 -6.70 -50.53 -28.72
CA THR A 25 -5.62 -50.77 -29.67
C THR A 25 -4.49 -49.82 -29.29
N ASN A 26 -3.31 -50.39 -29.01
CA ASN A 26 -2.12 -49.65 -28.64
C ASN A 26 -1.74 -48.65 -29.74
N LYS A 27 -1.83 -47.35 -29.44
CA LYS A 27 -0.97 -46.34 -30.07
C LYS A 27 0.21 -46.08 -29.14
N PRO A 28 1.44 -46.01 -29.66
CA PRO A 28 2.63 -45.87 -28.84
C PRO A 28 2.57 -44.54 -28.09
N THR A 29 2.69 -44.60 -26.77
CA THR A 29 2.92 -43.46 -25.90
C THR A 29 4.23 -42.80 -26.30
N SER A 30 4.15 -41.67 -26.99
CA SER A 30 5.30 -40.79 -27.21
C SER A 30 5.73 -40.17 -25.88
N ALA A 31 7.04 -40.00 -25.76
CA ALA A 31 7.78 -39.54 -24.60
C ALA A 31 7.17 -38.34 -23.85
N THR A 32 7.47 -38.27 -22.56
CA THR A 32 7.29 -37.11 -21.68
C THR A 32 7.70 -35.82 -22.40
N ASP A 33 6.74 -34.96 -22.75
CA ASP A 33 6.98 -33.64 -23.33
C ASP A 33 7.74 -32.78 -22.31
N ASP A 34 9.00 -32.48 -22.60
CA ASP A 34 9.78 -31.49 -21.86
C ASP A 34 9.13 -30.10 -22.04
N ASP A 35 8.96 -29.35 -20.94
CA ASP A 35 8.18 -28.10 -20.87
C ASP A 35 8.75 -26.99 -21.79
N ASN A 36 9.95 -27.20 -22.34
CA ASN A 36 10.70 -26.30 -23.24
C ASN A 36 10.70 -26.70 -24.72
N THR A 37 10.06 -27.81 -25.12
CA THR A 37 10.06 -28.24 -26.54
C THR A 37 9.35 -27.22 -27.43
N VAL A 38 10.03 -26.75 -28.47
CA VAL A 38 9.51 -25.73 -29.41
C VAL A 38 9.03 -26.43 -30.68
N ASN A 39 7.74 -26.25 -31.00
CA ASN A 39 7.10 -26.95 -32.11
C ASN A 39 6.53 -25.97 -33.15
N LEU A 40 6.56 -26.34 -34.43
CA LEU A 40 5.87 -25.61 -35.49
C LEU A 40 4.36 -25.85 -35.39
N VAL A 41 3.58 -24.77 -35.23
CA VAL A 41 2.13 -24.80 -35.06
C VAL A 41 1.42 -23.89 -36.06
N LEU A 42 0.19 -24.26 -36.40
CA LEU A 42 -0.72 -23.46 -37.21
C LEU A 42 -1.49 -22.47 -36.31
N ASP A 43 -1.39 -21.16 -36.57
CA ASP A 43 -1.98 -20.13 -35.71
C ASP A 43 -3.48 -19.91 -35.96
N SER A 44 -3.94 -20.21 -37.18
CA SER A 44 -5.35 -20.16 -37.56
C SER A 44 -5.74 -21.29 -38.50
N ARG A 45 -6.89 -21.92 -38.19
CA ARG A 45 -7.52 -22.95 -39.04
C ARG A 45 -8.61 -22.38 -39.98
N ASN A 46 -9.12 -21.19 -39.68
CA ASN A 46 -10.11 -20.49 -40.51
C ASN A 46 -9.52 -19.17 -41.01
N ASN A 47 -9.40 -19.06 -42.33
CA ASN A 47 -8.69 -17.96 -43.01
C ASN A 47 -9.58 -17.20 -44.00
N ASN A 48 -10.88 -17.53 -44.06
CA ASN A 48 -11.83 -16.90 -44.99
C ASN A 48 -12.71 -15.84 -44.29
N GLU A 49 -12.65 -15.77 -42.96
CA GLU A 49 -13.39 -14.80 -42.15
C GLU A 49 -12.47 -13.72 -41.59
N ILE A 50 -13.05 -12.60 -41.19
CA ILE A 50 -12.34 -11.56 -40.45
C ILE A 50 -11.68 -12.17 -39.19
N PRO A 51 -10.40 -11.86 -38.91
CA PRO A 51 -9.73 -12.41 -37.74
C PRO A 51 -10.49 -12.12 -36.45
N LYS A 52 -10.55 -13.12 -35.58
CA LYS A 52 -11.23 -13.00 -34.27
C LYS A 52 -10.71 -11.80 -33.49
N LYS A 53 -11.57 -11.24 -32.64
CA LYS A 53 -11.26 -10.05 -31.81
C LYS A 53 -10.86 -8.81 -32.62
N PHE A 54 -11.25 -8.75 -33.90
CA PHE A 54 -11.20 -7.50 -34.66
C PHE A 54 -12.09 -6.44 -34.01
N ARG A 55 -11.53 -5.26 -33.75
CA ARG A 55 -12.22 -4.05 -33.29
C ARG A 55 -11.49 -2.81 -33.78
N LYS A 56 -12.19 -1.68 -33.89
CA LYS A 56 -11.62 -0.41 -34.31
C LYS A 56 -12.17 0.76 -33.53
N SER A 57 -11.36 1.79 -33.30
CA SER A 57 -11.71 2.93 -32.46
C SER A 57 -12.87 3.77 -33.01
N SER A 58 -13.15 3.65 -34.31
CA SER A 58 -14.28 4.30 -34.99
C SER A 58 -15.60 3.51 -34.88
N ASP A 59 -15.60 2.30 -34.32
CA ASP A 59 -16.81 1.49 -34.06
C ASP A 59 -17.08 1.44 -32.56
N ILE A 60 -17.82 2.44 -32.09
CA ILE A 60 -18.08 2.67 -30.66
C ILE A 60 -19.38 2.01 -30.17
N SER A 61 -20.04 1.22 -31.01
CA SER A 61 -21.34 0.59 -30.71
C SER A 61 -21.35 -0.26 -29.42
N ASN A 62 -20.24 -0.89 -29.08
CA ASN A 62 -20.09 -1.66 -27.84
C ASN A 62 -19.72 -0.79 -26.63
N VAL A 63 -19.17 0.40 -26.85
CA VAL A 63 -18.69 1.31 -25.81
C VAL A 63 -19.79 2.30 -25.40
N GLU A 64 -20.57 2.81 -26.37
CA GLU A 64 -21.70 3.75 -26.16
C GLU A 64 -22.83 3.17 -25.30
N LYS A 65 -22.93 1.84 -25.19
CA LYS A 65 -23.87 1.18 -24.27
C LYS A 65 -23.63 1.60 -22.81
N ASN A 66 -22.44 2.10 -22.48
CA ASN A 66 -22.10 2.62 -21.16
C ASN A 66 -22.22 4.15 -21.14
N LYS A 67 -23.31 4.69 -20.58
CA LYS A 67 -23.60 6.15 -20.57
C LYS A 67 -22.61 7.01 -19.77
N ASN A 68 -21.76 6.39 -18.94
CA ASN A 68 -20.88 7.10 -18.00
C ASN A 68 -19.40 7.05 -18.40
N ILE A 69 -19.07 6.72 -19.66
CA ILE A 69 -17.68 6.60 -20.11
C ILE A 69 -17.26 7.75 -21.03
N ASN A 70 -16.08 8.31 -20.79
CA ASN A 70 -15.56 9.41 -21.60
C ASN A 70 -15.01 8.90 -22.95
N LEU A 71 -15.73 9.25 -24.03
CA LEU A 71 -15.41 8.85 -25.41
C LEU A 71 -14.58 9.88 -26.18
N SER A 72 -14.17 10.99 -25.55
CA SER A 72 -13.44 12.07 -26.20
C SER A 72 -12.16 11.54 -26.87
N GLY A 73 -11.97 11.88 -28.14
CA GLY A 73 -10.81 11.47 -28.94
C GLY A 73 -10.74 9.97 -29.31
N LEU A 74 -11.74 9.14 -28.96
CA LEU A 74 -11.71 7.70 -29.30
C LEU A 74 -12.02 7.46 -30.79
N ASN A 75 -13.07 8.10 -31.31
CA ASN A 75 -13.49 7.91 -32.70
C ASN A 75 -12.46 8.40 -33.73
N THR A 76 -11.61 9.35 -33.36
CA THR A 76 -10.53 9.92 -34.18
C THR A 76 -9.15 9.31 -33.90
N LEU A 77 -9.08 8.26 -33.07
CA LEU A 77 -7.81 7.65 -32.67
C LEU A 77 -7.11 6.90 -33.83
N ASN A 78 -7.84 6.50 -34.87
CA ASN A 78 -7.34 5.81 -36.06
C ASN A 78 -6.58 4.50 -35.73
N ILE A 79 -7.15 3.67 -34.85
CA ILE A 79 -6.57 2.36 -34.53
C ILE A 79 -7.57 1.22 -34.66
N SER A 80 -7.04 0.04 -34.98
CA SER A 80 -7.75 -1.22 -34.87
C SER A 80 -6.86 -2.29 -34.24
N GLY A 81 -7.45 -3.42 -33.86
CA GLY A 81 -6.63 -4.59 -33.55
C GLY A 81 -7.37 -5.90 -33.66
N SER A 82 -6.63 -7.00 -33.79
CA SER A 82 -7.20 -8.34 -33.92
C SER A 82 -6.26 -9.45 -33.44
N LYS A 83 -6.72 -10.70 -33.56
CA LYS A 83 -5.86 -11.89 -33.62
C LYS A 83 -5.00 -11.88 -34.89
N GLN A 84 -3.91 -12.65 -34.90
CA GLN A 84 -3.12 -13.04 -36.07
C GLN A 84 -4.02 -13.32 -37.29
N PHE A 85 -3.68 -12.69 -38.42
CA PHE A 85 -4.31 -12.89 -39.72
C PHE A 85 -3.49 -13.85 -40.60
N SER A 86 -4.12 -14.25 -41.69
CA SER A 86 -3.56 -15.02 -42.81
C SER A 86 -3.43 -14.12 -44.03
N GLU A 87 -2.72 -14.57 -45.08
CA GLU A 87 -2.71 -13.88 -46.38
C GLU A 87 -4.14 -13.71 -46.93
N GLN A 88 -5.00 -14.71 -46.74
CA GLN A 88 -6.36 -14.73 -47.32
C GLN A 88 -7.32 -13.72 -46.66
N ASN A 89 -7.21 -13.48 -45.34
CA ASN A 89 -8.10 -12.55 -44.63
C ASN A 89 -7.47 -11.20 -44.27
N LEU A 90 -6.21 -10.94 -44.61
CA LEU A 90 -5.63 -9.60 -44.52
C LEU A 90 -6.43 -8.56 -45.34
N PRO A 91 -6.88 -8.84 -46.58
CA PRO A 91 -7.76 -7.93 -47.32
C PRO A 91 -9.09 -7.61 -46.60
N LEU A 92 -9.59 -8.54 -45.78
CA LEU A 92 -10.79 -8.32 -44.97
C LEU A 92 -10.53 -7.34 -43.83
N ILE A 93 -9.35 -7.38 -43.19
CA ILE A 93 -8.96 -6.36 -42.21
C ILE A 93 -8.95 -4.98 -42.87
N ILE A 94 -8.28 -4.86 -44.02
CA ILE A 94 -8.11 -3.59 -44.75
C ILE A 94 -9.49 -3.02 -45.12
N SER A 95 -10.37 -3.84 -45.71
CA SER A 95 -11.71 -3.41 -46.11
C SER A 95 -12.62 -3.06 -44.92
N ASN A 96 -12.44 -3.72 -43.76
CA ASN A 96 -13.24 -3.43 -42.56
C ASN A 96 -12.75 -2.21 -41.79
N ILE A 97 -11.47 -1.84 -41.89
CA ILE A 97 -10.96 -0.59 -41.33
C ILE A 97 -11.71 0.60 -41.95
N LYS A 98 -11.90 0.60 -43.28
CA LYS A 98 -12.60 1.65 -44.05
C LYS A 98 -11.97 3.04 -43.85
N THR A 99 -10.67 3.15 -44.13
CA THR A 99 -9.92 4.41 -44.04
C THR A 99 -9.21 4.74 -45.34
N SER A 100 -9.00 6.02 -45.61
CA SER A 100 -8.12 6.52 -46.67
C SER A 100 -6.68 6.74 -46.19
N LEU A 101 -6.41 6.59 -44.89
CA LEU A 101 -5.09 6.77 -44.30
C LEU A 101 -4.17 5.58 -44.63
N PRO A 102 -2.85 5.80 -44.80
CA PRO A 102 -1.86 4.74 -44.79
C PRO A 102 -2.00 3.85 -43.54
N ILE A 103 -1.99 2.52 -43.73
CA ILE A 103 -2.13 1.56 -42.64
C ILE A 103 -0.76 0.99 -42.29
N THR A 104 -0.43 1.04 -40.99
CA THR A 104 0.75 0.40 -40.40
C THR A 104 0.30 -0.78 -39.54
N VAL A 105 0.74 -1.98 -39.90
CA VAL A 105 0.57 -3.19 -39.09
C VAL A 105 1.62 -3.19 -37.98
N VAL A 106 1.16 -3.23 -36.74
CA VAL A 106 2.00 -3.31 -35.54
C VAL A 106 1.88 -4.72 -34.96
N ASP A 107 2.89 -5.51 -35.23
CA ASP A 107 3.02 -6.88 -34.75
C ASP A 107 3.71 -6.92 -33.39
N LEU A 108 2.98 -7.42 -32.38
CA LEU A 108 3.41 -7.44 -30.98
C LEU A 108 4.03 -8.78 -30.55
N ARG A 109 4.28 -9.71 -31.48
CA ARG A 109 4.65 -11.10 -31.17
C ARG A 109 6.16 -11.25 -30.97
N GLN A 110 6.59 -11.74 -29.81
CA GLN A 110 8.01 -12.11 -29.62
C GLN A 110 8.31 -13.50 -30.16
N GLU A 111 7.32 -14.40 -30.13
CA GLU A 111 7.44 -15.72 -30.72
C GLU A 111 7.70 -15.63 -32.23
N SER A 112 8.62 -16.45 -32.72
CA SER A 112 8.94 -16.56 -34.15
C SER A 112 7.73 -17.08 -34.91
N HIS A 113 7.38 -16.39 -35.99
CA HIS A 113 6.22 -16.71 -36.81
C HIS A 113 6.40 -16.25 -38.25
N GLY A 114 5.48 -16.67 -39.12
CA GLY A 114 5.47 -16.29 -40.52
C GLY A 114 4.38 -17.04 -41.26
N PHE A 115 4.58 -17.24 -42.55
CA PHE A 115 3.55 -17.80 -43.42
C PHE A 115 4.10 -18.94 -44.27
N ILE A 116 3.31 -20.01 -44.39
CA ILE A 116 3.55 -21.09 -45.35
C ILE A 116 2.34 -21.14 -46.29
N ASN A 117 2.54 -20.85 -47.57
CA ASN A 117 1.48 -20.73 -48.58
C ASN A 117 0.34 -19.80 -48.10
N GLY A 118 0.69 -18.70 -47.42
CA GLY A 118 -0.26 -17.75 -46.86
C GLY A 118 -0.92 -18.17 -45.53
N LEU A 119 -0.68 -19.39 -45.05
CA LEU A 119 -1.17 -19.86 -43.74
C LEU A 119 -0.28 -19.35 -42.61
N PRO A 120 -0.83 -18.73 -41.55
CA PRO A 120 -0.04 -18.20 -40.46
C PRO A 120 0.45 -19.32 -39.54
N VAL A 121 1.75 -19.36 -39.29
CA VAL A 121 2.42 -20.37 -38.47
C VAL A 121 3.31 -19.72 -37.42
N SER A 122 3.53 -20.39 -36.30
CA SER A 122 4.52 -19.98 -35.30
C SER A 122 5.29 -21.15 -34.71
N TRP A 123 6.46 -20.86 -34.16
CA TRP A 123 7.21 -21.81 -33.33
C TRP A 123 6.84 -21.57 -31.87
N ALA A 124 6.06 -22.49 -31.30
CA ALA A 124 5.50 -22.36 -29.97
C ALA A 124 5.94 -23.51 -29.07
N ASN A 125 6.39 -23.16 -27.87
CA ASN A 125 6.40 -24.06 -26.72
C ASN A 125 5.08 -23.90 -25.94
N LYS A 126 4.91 -24.67 -24.86
CA LYS A 126 3.69 -24.69 -24.04
C LYS A 126 3.27 -23.31 -23.49
N LYS A 127 4.23 -22.43 -23.19
CA LYS A 127 4.00 -21.09 -22.62
C LYS A 127 4.00 -19.98 -23.69
N ASN A 128 4.25 -20.31 -24.94
CA ASN A 128 4.40 -19.37 -26.07
C ASN A 128 5.46 -18.28 -25.78
N ASP A 129 6.55 -18.67 -25.11
CA ASP A 129 7.64 -17.81 -24.65
C ASP A 129 9.02 -18.31 -25.12
N ALA A 130 9.07 -19.06 -26.23
CA ALA A 130 10.28 -19.69 -26.77
C ALA A 130 11.47 -18.72 -27.01
N ASN A 131 11.18 -17.43 -27.20
CA ASN A 131 12.16 -16.38 -27.45
C ASN A 131 12.31 -15.41 -26.25
N ILE A 132 11.86 -15.80 -25.06
CA ILE A 132 11.99 -14.96 -23.86
C ILE A 132 13.48 -14.67 -23.58
N GLY A 133 13.78 -13.41 -23.28
CA GLY A 133 15.14 -12.95 -23.03
C GLY A 133 15.93 -12.52 -24.27
N LEU A 134 15.45 -12.81 -25.48
CA LEU A 134 16.08 -12.33 -26.72
C LEU A 134 15.76 -10.84 -26.98
N THR A 135 16.74 -10.14 -27.55
CA THR A 135 16.58 -8.78 -28.09
C THR A 135 15.74 -8.80 -29.37
N LYS A 136 15.25 -7.63 -29.80
CA LYS A 136 14.50 -7.52 -31.07
C LYS A 136 15.28 -8.05 -32.27
N ALA A 137 16.58 -7.77 -32.37
CA ALA A 137 17.40 -8.22 -33.49
C ALA A 137 17.52 -9.76 -33.49
N GLU A 138 17.77 -10.36 -32.33
CA GLU A 138 17.87 -11.81 -32.18
C GLU A 138 16.54 -12.52 -32.44
N VAL A 139 15.41 -11.93 -32.03
CA VAL A 139 14.06 -12.46 -32.36
C VAL A 139 13.86 -12.50 -33.88
N LEU A 140 14.20 -11.42 -34.58
CA LEU A 140 14.09 -11.36 -36.05
C LEU A 140 15.05 -12.33 -36.74
N GLU A 141 16.26 -12.50 -36.21
CA GLU A 141 17.23 -13.45 -36.74
C GLU A 141 16.77 -14.90 -36.56
N ASP A 142 16.34 -15.27 -35.36
CA ASP A 142 15.78 -16.60 -35.07
C ASP A 142 14.56 -16.90 -35.95
N GLU A 143 13.63 -15.95 -36.10
CA GLU A 143 12.47 -16.08 -36.98
C GLU A 143 12.88 -16.33 -38.43
N ASN A 144 13.78 -15.52 -38.98
CA ASN A 144 14.25 -15.67 -40.34
C ASN A 144 15.02 -16.98 -40.56
N ASN A 145 15.80 -17.43 -39.58
CA ASN A 145 16.51 -18.71 -39.65
C ASN A 145 15.53 -19.89 -39.62
N LYS A 146 14.51 -19.84 -38.75
CA LYS A 146 13.45 -20.85 -38.68
C LYS A 146 12.64 -20.91 -39.97
N LEU A 147 12.28 -19.77 -40.54
CA LEU A 147 11.57 -19.71 -41.83
C LEU A 147 12.43 -20.25 -42.98
N LYS A 148 13.72 -19.88 -43.05
CA LYS A 148 14.67 -20.41 -44.05
C LYS A 148 14.88 -21.92 -43.92
N SER A 149 14.73 -22.47 -42.72
CA SER A 149 14.90 -23.92 -42.49
C SER A 149 13.78 -24.77 -43.11
N ILE A 150 12.64 -24.15 -43.46
CA ILE A 150 11.52 -24.85 -44.09
C ILE A 150 11.87 -25.19 -45.55
N LYS A 151 11.94 -26.49 -45.85
CA LYS A 151 12.22 -26.99 -47.19
C LYS A 151 11.00 -26.81 -48.10
N LEU A 152 11.19 -26.08 -49.20
CA LEU A 152 10.19 -25.99 -50.24
C LEU A 152 9.99 -27.34 -50.94
N ASN A 153 8.79 -27.56 -51.45
CA ASN A 153 8.37 -28.76 -52.19
C ASN A 153 8.50 -30.08 -51.39
N SER A 154 8.59 -30.00 -50.06
CA SER A 154 8.64 -31.16 -49.16
C SER A 154 7.46 -31.12 -48.18
N PRO A 155 6.72 -32.22 -47.95
CA PRO A 155 5.57 -32.21 -47.06
C PRO A 155 5.97 -31.86 -45.61
N ILE A 156 5.15 -31.03 -44.96
CA ILE A 156 5.29 -30.66 -43.55
C ILE A 156 3.93 -30.77 -42.84
N SER A 157 3.96 -31.20 -41.58
CA SER A 157 2.79 -31.26 -40.68
C SER A 157 2.96 -30.30 -39.51
N PHE A 158 1.85 -29.96 -38.85
CA PHE A 158 1.85 -29.06 -37.71
C PHE A 158 1.64 -29.82 -36.40
N TYR A 159 2.35 -29.45 -35.35
CA TYR A 159 2.23 -30.15 -34.06
C TYR A 159 0.80 -30.07 -33.48
N ASN A 160 0.13 -28.94 -33.64
CA ASN A 160 -1.26 -28.78 -33.20
C ASN A 160 -2.31 -29.22 -34.23
N ASP A 161 -1.89 -29.77 -35.37
CA ASP A 161 -2.78 -30.32 -36.40
C ASP A 161 -2.02 -31.41 -37.22
N PRO A 162 -1.66 -32.55 -36.60
CA PRO A 162 -0.74 -33.52 -37.22
C PRO A 162 -1.27 -34.16 -38.50
N ASP A 163 -2.60 -34.28 -38.61
CA ASP A 163 -3.28 -34.84 -39.77
C ASP A 163 -3.28 -33.87 -40.97
N LYS A 164 -2.97 -32.59 -40.75
CA LYS A 164 -2.87 -31.58 -41.80
C LYS A 164 -1.44 -31.50 -42.32
N THR A 165 -1.23 -32.13 -43.48
CA THR A 165 0.02 -32.02 -44.25
C THR A 165 -0.13 -30.98 -45.35
N ILE A 166 0.86 -30.09 -45.50
CA ILE A 166 0.95 -29.15 -46.63
C ILE A 166 2.30 -29.29 -47.33
N ILE A 167 2.38 -28.90 -48.59
CA ILE A 167 3.63 -28.80 -49.34
C ILE A 167 3.96 -27.30 -49.46
N PRO A 168 4.99 -26.79 -48.73
CA PRO A 168 5.43 -25.40 -48.83
C PRO A 168 5.90 -25.08 -50.25
N THR A 169 5.21 -24.17 -50.93
CA THR A 169 5.63 -23.57 -52.20
C THR A 169 6.08 -22.12 -52.01
N LYS A 170 5.61 -21.47 -50.93
CA LYS A 170 5.98 -20.11 -50.52
C LYS A 170 6.17 -20.07 -49.00
N VAL A 171 7.28 -19.51 -48.55
CA VAL A 171 7.54 -19.21 -47.14
C VAL A 171 8.00 -17.76 -47.05
N GLU A 172 7.35 -16.97 -46.20
CA GLU A 172 7.69 -15.57 -46.01
C GLU A 172 7.44 -15.14 -44.56
N ASN A 173 8.13 -14.09 -44.13
CA ASN A 173 7.85 -13.45 -42.84
C ASN A 173 6.68 -12.45 -42.98
N GLU A 174 6.18 -11.96 -41.84
CA GLU A 174 5.02 -11.06 -41.87
C GLU A 174 5.31 -9.71 -42.54
N GLU A 175 6.54 -9.18 -42.39
CA GLU A 175 6.93 -7.94 -43.04
C GLU A 175 6.80 -8.02 -44.58
N GLN A 176 7.24 -9.14 -45.16
CA GLN A 176 7.13 -9.40 -46.60
C GLN A 176 5.67 -9.44 -47.04
N LEU A 177 4.84 -10.23 -46.36
CA LEU A 177 3.41 -10.35 -46.66
C LEU A 177 2.69 -8.99 -46.59
N VAL A 178 2.96 -8.21 -45.54
CA VAL A 178 2.34 -6.90 -45.30
C VAL A 178 2.78 -5.89 -46.38
N LYS A 179 4.07 -5.88 -46.75
CA LYS A 179 4.60 -5.00 -47.81
C LYS A 179 4.07 -5.37 -49.20
N HIS A 180 3.84 -6.64 -49.50
CA HIS A 180 3.20 -7.07 -50.75
C HIS A 180 1.78 -6.49 -50.91
N ASN A 181 1.13 -6.14 -49.80
CA ASN A 181 -0.20 -5.53 -49.77
C ASN A 181 -0.15 -4.00 -49.64
N SER A 182 1.02 -3.37 -49.92
CA SER A 182 1.22 -1.92 -49.86
C SER A 182 0.95 -1.30 -48.47
N LEU A 183 1.16 -2.08 -47.41
CA LEU A 183 1.03 -1.63 -46.03
C LEU A 183 2.41 -1.41 -45.41
N SER A 184 2.48 -0.56 -44.37
CA SER A 184 3.68 -0.41 -43.54
C SER A 184 3.70 -1.47 -42.44
N TYR A 185 4.89 -1.87 -41.98
CA TYR A 185 5.06 -2.90 -40.97
C TYR A 185 6.01 -2.44 -39.86
N VAL A 186 5.64 -2.75 -38.62
CA VAL A 186 6.47 -2.54 -37.43
C VAL A 186 6.39 -3.77 -36.54
N ARG A 187 7.56 -4.32 -36.19
CA ARG A 187 7.70 -5.40 -35.20
C ARG A 187 8.11 -4.87 -33.82
N ILE A 188 7.29 -5.12 -32.81
CA ILE A 188 7.54 -4.82 -31.38
C ILE A 188 7.43 -6.12 -30.57
N PRO A 189 8.52 -6.88 -30.42
CA PRO A 189 8.45 -8.21 -29.82
C PRO A 189 8.16 -8.16 -28.31
N VAL A 190 6.96 -8.61 -27.91
CA VAL A 190 6.56 -8.72 -26.50
C VAL A 190 6.18 -10.15 -26.17
N THR A 191 6.76 -10.69 -25.10
CA THR A 191 6.50 -12.06 -24.63
C THR A 191 5.02 -12.25 -24.30
N ASP A 192 4.47 -13.40 -24.66
CA ASP A 192 3.07 -13.67 -24.37
C ASP A 192 2.78 -13.66 -22.87
N THR A 193 1.60 -13.17 -22.48
CA THR A 193 1.15 -12.94 -21.08
C THR A 193 1.97 -11.97 -20.22
N LYS A 194 3.13 -11.48 -20.69
CA LYS A 194 3.99 -10.52 -19.98
C LYS A 194 3.71 -9.07 -20.38
N LEU A 195 4.37 -8.14 -19.71
CA LEU A 195 4.40 -6.71 -20.05
C LEU A 195 5.56 -6.43 -21.02
N PRO A 196 5.48 -5.38 -21.84
CA PRO A 196 6.63 -4.95 -22.64
C PRO A 196 7.79 -4.54 -21.74
N THR A 197 9.01 -4.84 -22.18
CA THR A 197 10.25 -4.37 -21.55
C THR A 197 10.43 -2.87 -21.82
N ASP A 198 11.22 -2.18 -20.99
CA ASP A 198 11.35 -0.72 -21.10
C ASP A 198 11.89 -0.25 -22.46
N ASP A 199 12.82 -1.01 -23.05
CA ASP A 199 13.36 -0.76 -24.39
C ASP A 199 12.29 -0.94 -25.49
N MET A 200 11.35 -1.89 -25.32
CA MET A 200 10.24 -2.06 -26.26
C MET A 200 9.16 -0.97 -26.12
N VAL A 201 8.99 -0.42 -24.91
CA VAL A 201 8.14 0.76 -24.70
C VAL A 201 8.77 1.99 -25.34
N ASP A 202 10.09 2.20 -25.18
CA ASP A 202 10.81 3.27 -25.86
C ASP A 202 10.69 3.16 -27.38
N TYR A 203 10.95 1.97 -27.92
CA TYR A 203 10.84 1.71 -29.35
C TYR A 203 9.42 1.97 -29.88
N PHE A 204 8.39 1.53 -29.15
CA PHE A 204 7.00 1.82 -29.48
C PHE A 204 6.74 3.32 -29.55
N VAL A 205 7.14 4.07 -28.53
CA VAL A 205 6.95 5.52 -28.47
C VAL A 205 7.66 6.20 -29.63
N ASP A 206 8.90 5.82 -29.93
CA ASP A 206 9.68 6.38 -31.04
C ASP A 206 9.05 6.08 -32.41
N VAL A 207 8.50 4.87 -32.61
CA VAL A 207 7.73 4.54 -33.82
C VAL A 207 6.52 5.46 -33.96
N ILE A 208 5.74 5.63 -32.91
CA ILE A 208 4.51 6.44 -32.96
C ILE A 208 4.83 7.93 -33.18
N LYS A 209 5.94 8.44 -32.62
CA LYS A 209 6.40 9.83 -32.81
C LYS A 209 6.91 10.09 -34.23
N SER A 210 7.61 9.13 -34.81
CA SER A 210 8.33 9.30 -36.08
C SER A 210 7.42 9.18 -37.31
N ASN A 211 6.20 8.67 -37.12
CA ASN A 211 5.23 8.47 -38.19
C ASN A 211 4.33 9.72 -38.40
N PRO A 212 3.82 9.93 -39.62
CA PRO A 212 2.91 11.03 -39.92
C PRO A 212 1.67 11.02 -39.03
N LYS A 213 1.14 12.21 -38.70
CA LYS A 213 -0.11 12.37 -37.92
C LYS A 213 -1.32 11.66 -38.57
N ASP A 214 -1.22 11.35 -39.86
CA ASP A 214 -2.27 10.77 -40.70
C ASP A 214 -2.00 9.28 -40.98
N THR A 215 -1.86 8.46 -39.93
CA THR A 215 -1.61 7.01 -40.05
C THR A 215 -2.68 6.22 -39.30
N TRP A 216 -3.12 5.09 -39.87
CA TRP A 216 -3.94 4.11 -39.18
C TRP A 216 -3.08 2.98 -38.63
N TYR A 217 -3.14 2.69 -37.33
CA TYR A 217 -2.39 1.58 -36.73
C TYR A 217 -3.27 0.35 -36.50
N HIS A 218 -2.85 -0.80 -37.04
CA HIS A 218 -3.48 -2.07 -36.78
C HIS A 218 -2.60 -2.92 -35.85
N PHE A 219 -2.98 -3.03 -34.58
CA PHE A 219 -2.27 -3.81 -33.58
C PHE A 219 -2.72 -5.27 -33.60
N HIS A 220 -1.80 -6.23 -33.55
CA HIS A 220 -2.18 -7.62 -33.36
C HIS A 220 -1.18 -8.41 -32.52
N CYS A 221 -1.63 -9.55 -32.03
CA CYS A 221 -0.78 -10.58 -31.46
C CYS A 221 -1.42 -11.95 -31.74
N LYS A 222 -0.89 -13.02 -31.16
CA LYS A 222 -1.40 -14.39 -31.41
C LYS A 222 -2.89 -14.58 -31.15
N GLN A 223 -3.51 -13.85 -30.22
CA GLN A 223 -4.95 -13.98 -29.89
C GLN A 223 -5.74 -12.66 -29.97
N GLY A 224 -5.08 -11.51 -30.10
CA GLY A 224 -5.75 -10.21 -30.13
C GLY A 224 -6.26 -9.69 -28.78
N ILE A 225 -5.84 -10.31 -27.67
CA ILE A 225 -6.33 -10.04 -26.30
C ILE A 225 -5.29 -9.25 -25.49
N GLY A 226 -4.36 -9.91 -24.80
CA GLY A 226 -3.50 -9.27 -23.79
C GLY A 226 -2.58 -8.18 -24.34
N ARG A 227 -1.64 -8.55 -25.22
CA ARG A 227 -0.66 -7.63 -25.82
C ARG A 227 -1.36 -6.56 -26.67
N THR A 228 -2.26 -6.99 -27.56
CA THR A 228 -3.01 -6.06 -28.43
C THR A 228 -3.77 -5.01 -27.66
N THR A 229 -4.54 -5.39 -26.64
CA THR A 229 -5.30 -4.41 -25.84
C THR A 229 -4.38 -3.53 -25.00
N THR A 230 -3.25 -4.06 -24.50
CA THR A 230 -2.26 -3.25 -23.77
C THR A 230 -1.71 -2.12 -24.64
N PHE A 231 -1.32 -2.41 -25.89
CA PHE A 231 -0.76 -1.41 -26.80
C PHE A 231 -1.81 -0.45 -27.36
N MET A 232 -3.05 -0.91 -27.57
CA MET A 232 -4.15 0.00 -27.91
C MET A 232 -4.44 1.00 -26.77
N ILE A 233 -4.39 0.55 -25.51
CA ILE A 233 -4.48 1.45 -24.33
C ILE A 233 -3.31 2.42 -24.31
N MET A 234 -2.07 1.95 -24.49
CA MET A 234 -0.89 2.82 -24.50
C MET A 234 -1.00 3.88 -25.61
N TYR A 235 -1.38 3.49 -26.82
CA TYR A 235 -1.59 4.45 -27.92
C TYR A 235 -2.66 5.48 -27.58
N ASP A 236 -3.78 5.04 -26.99
CA ASP A 236 -4.85 5.92 -26.55
C ASP A 236 -4.38 6.93 -25.49
N MET A 237 -3.60 6.47 -24.50
CA MET A 237 -2.95 7.34 -23.52
C MET A 237 -2.03 8.37 -24.18
N MET A 238 -1.25 7.95 -25.19
CA MET A 238 -0.37 8.88 -25.89
C MET A 238 -1.11 10.02 -26.60
N LYS A 239 -2.37 9.80 -27.01
CA LYS A 239 -3.16 10.81 -27.73
C LYS A 239 -4.10 11.59 -26.81
N ASN A 240 -4.65 10.95 -25.77
CA ASN A 240 -5.80 11.47 -25.03
C ASN A 240 -5.57 11.66 -23.52
N ALA A 241 -4.38 11.34 -22.97
CA ALA A 241 -4.14 11.44 -21.51
C ALA A 241 -4.23 12.85 -20.91
N LYS A 242 -4.25 13.90 -21.74
CA LYS A 242 -4.47 15.28 -21.28
C LYS A 242 -5.93 15.56 -20.92
N GLU A 243 -6.87 14.90 -21.60
CA GLU A 243 -8.30 15.21 -21.54
C GLU A 243 -9.13 14.05 -20.98
N VAL A 244 -8.59 12.83 -20.99
CA VAL A 244 -9.30 11.62 -20.56
C VAL A 244 -8.51 10.95 -19.43
N SER A 245 -9.23 10.46 -18.43
CA SER A 245 -8.65 9.77 -17.27
C SER A 245 -8.04 8.42 -17.69
N ALA A 246 -7.06 7.92 -16.91
CA ALA A 246 -6.48 6.60 -17.14
C ALA A 246 -7.55 5.50 -17.10
N ASP A 247 -8.46 5.58 -16.13
CA ASP A 247 -9.51 4.59 -15.91
C ASP A 247 -10.52 4.59 -17.07
N ASP A 248 -10.90 5.74 -17.61
CA ASP A 248 -11.77 5.82 -18.78
C ASP A 248 -11.09 5.27 -20.04
N ILE A 249 -9.81 5.61 -20.26
CA ILE A 249 -9.03 5.08 -21.39
C ILE A 249 -8.91 3.55 -21.31
N ILE A 250 -8.58 3.02 -20.13
CA ILE A 250 -8.47 1.57 -19.95
C ILE A 250 -9.85 0.93 -20.18
N LYS A 251 -10.88 1.42 -19.49
CA LYS A 251 -12.23 0.84 -19.55
C LYS A 251 -12.82 0.88 -20.95
N ARG A 252 -12.64 1.98 -21.70
CA ARG A 252 -13.20 2.10 -23.06
C ARG A 252 -12.53 1.15 -24.04
N GLN A 253 -11.22 0.91 -23.90
CA GLN A 253 -10.49 -0.06 -24.71
C GLN A 253 -10.88 -1.51 -24.37
N LEU A 254 -11.17 -1.81 -23.10
CA LEU A 254 -11.69 -3.13 -22.69
C LEU A 254 -13.10 -3.38 -23.23
N LEU A 255 -13.99 -2.38 -23.16
CA LEU A 255 -15.32 -2.46 -23.75
C LEU A 255 -15.25 -2.61 -25.28
N LEU A 256 -14.34 -1.87 -25.93
CA LEU A 256 -14.11 -1.98 -27.37
C LEU A 256 -13.63 -3.38 -27.78
N ALA A 257 -12.84 -4.03 -26.93
CA ALA A 257 -12.40 -5.42 -27.13
C ALA A 257 -13.50 -6.47 -26.83
N GLY A 258 -14.68 -6.04 -26.38
CA GLY A 258 -15.81 -6.89 -26.02
C GLY A 258 -15.51 -7.77 -24.81
N PHE A 259 -14.79 -7.25 -23.82
CA PHE A 259 -14.48 -8.01 -22.61
C PHE A 259 -15.69 -8.04 -21.69
N ASP A 260 -16.04 -9.23 -21.21
CA ASP A 260 -16.98 -9.37 -20.10
C ASP A 260 -16.32 -9.00 -18.75
N GLU A 261 -17.10 -8.92 -17.67
CA GLU A 261 -16.58 -8.54 -16.35
C GLU A 261 -15.44 -9.45 -15.85
N LYS A 262 -15.49 -10.75 -16.16
CA LYS A 262 -14.47 -11.71 -15.74
C LYS A 262 -13.17 -11.48 -16.51
N GLN A 263 -13.27 -11.22 -17.81
CA GLN A 263 -12.15 -10.87 -18.67
C GLN A 263 -11.55 -9.52 -18.31
N MET A 264 -12.38 -8.52 -17.96
CA MET A 264 -11.91 -7.23 -17.45
C MET A 264 -11.12 -7.42 -16.15
N LYS A 265 -11.65 -8.15 -15.16
CA LYS A 265 -10.95 -8.45 -13.90
C LYS A 265 -9.62 -9.18 -14.13
N SER A 266 -9.60 -10.17 -15.03
CA SER A 266 -8.38 -10.92 -15.36
C SER A 266 -7.34 -10.07 -16.12
N PHE A 267 -7.80 -9.16 -16.97
CA PHE A 267 -6.92 -8.22 -17.65
C PHE A 267 -6.30 -7.22 -16.66
N TYR A 268 -7.09 -6.80 -15.67
CA TYR A 268 -6.76 -5.84 -14.62
C TYR A 268 -6.00 -6.49 -13.44
N ASN A 269 -4.82 -7.07 -13.71
CA ASN A 269 -3.92 -7.53 -12.65
C ASN A 269 -2.98 -6.41 -12.17
N ASP A 270 -2.51 -6.50 -10.92
CA ASP A 270 -1.71 -5.47 -10.25
C ASP A 270 -0.52 -5.00 -11.10
N LYS A 271 0.23 -5.93 -11.69
CA LYS A 271 1.41 -5.60 -12.51
C LYS A 271 1.04 -4.78 -13.75
N ARG A 272 -0.01 -5.18 -14.49
CA ARG A 272 -0.46 -4.46 -15.69
C ARG A 272 -1.11 -3.12 -15.33
N SER A 273 -1.85 -3.06 -14.22
CA SER A 273 -2.44 -1.81 -13.71
C SER A 273 -1.34 -0.80 -13.36
N THR A 274 -0.35 -1.19 -12.56
CA THR A 274 0.80 -0.33 -12.22
C THR A 274 1.55 0.14 -13.47
N PHE A 275 1.78 -0.76 -14.43
CA PHE A 275 2.42 -0.41 -15.70
C PHE A 275 1.63 0.64 -16.49
N LEU A 276 0.33 0.42 -16.71
CA LEU A 276 -0.53 1.32 -17.47
C LEU A 276 -0.72 2.68 -16.78
N GLN A 277 -0.84 2.71 -15.45
CA GLN A 277 -0.88 3.96 -14.68
C GLN A 277 0.46 4.72 -14.75
N GLY A 278 1.58 3.99 -14.71
CA GLY A 278 2.91 4.57 -14.94
C GLY A 278 3.03 5.17 -16.34
N PHE A 279 2.60 4.44 -17.37
CA PHE A 279 2.63 4.89 -18.77
C PHE A 279 1.67 6.06 -19.05
N TYR A 280 0.51 6.09 -18.38
CA TYR A 280 -0.39 7.24 -18.41
C TYR A 280 0.29 8.49 -17.84
N LYS A 281 0.94 8.38 -16.68
CA LYS A 281 1.68 9.48 -16.07
C LYS A 281 2.80 9.97 -16.98
N TYR A 282 3.59 9.05 -17.54
CA TYR A 282 4.59 9.37 -18.56
C TYR A 282 4.02 10.15 -19.74
N SER A 283 2.87 9.71 -20.27
CA SER A 283 2.19 10.37 -21.39
C SER A 283 1.69 11.77 -21.03
N LYS A 284 1.18 11.95 -19.81
CA LYS A 284 0.71 13.24 -19.31
C LYS A 284 1.84 14.25 -19.12
N GLU A 285 2.99 13.80 -18.60
CA GLU A 285 4.14 14.64 -18.31
C GLU A 285 4.94 15.03 -19.57
N ASN A 286 4.99 14.17 -20.59
CA ASN A 286 5.80 14.41 -21.79
C ASN A 286 5.02 15.04 -22.96
N GLY A 287 3.73 15.31 -22.78
CA GLY A 287 2.89 15.95 -23.78
C GLY A 287 2.85 15.18 -25.10
N ASN A 288 2.74 15.90 -26.23
CA ASN A 288 2.61 15.27 -27.55
C ASN A 288 3.98 14.96 -28.18
N ASP A 289 5.06 15.50 -27.61
CA ASP A 289 6.40 15.47 -28.21
C ASP A 289 7.25 14.31 -27.68
N PHE A 290 6.87 13.72 -26.54
CA PHE A 290 7.52 12.52 -25.97
C PHE A 290 9.06 12.61 -25.98
N LYS A 291 9.60 13.77 -25.60
CA LYS A 291 11.03 14.08 -25.76
C LYS A 291 11.93 13.20 -24.90
N ILE A 292 11.45 12.81 -23.72
CA ILE A 292 12.14 11.89 -22.81
C ILE A 292 11.68 10.47 -23.14
N LYS A 293 12.63 9.54 -23.30
CA LYS A 293 12.32 8.11 -23.44
C LYS A 293 11.62 7.59 -22.19
N TRP A 294 10.76 6.59 -22.33
CA TRP A 294 10.10 5.96 -21.19
C TRP A 294 11.12 5.38 -20.19
N SER A 295 12.15 4.69 -20.68
CA SER A 295 13.18 4.12 -19.81
C SER A 295 13.96 5.20 -19.07
N ASP A 296 14.30 6.30 -19.74
CA ASP A 296 14.99 7.44 -19.14
C ASP A 296 14.07 8.23 -18.20
N TRP A 297 12.79 8.33 -18.51
CA TRP A 297 11.79 8.93 -17.64
C TRP A 297 11.63 8.09 -16.36
N LYS A 298 11.54 6.76 -16.47
CA LYS A 298 11.54 5.85 -15.31
C LYS A 298 12.84 5.97 -14.51
N LYS A 299 13.99 6.07 -15.17
CA LYS A 299 15.27 6.34 -14.49
C LYS A 299 15.31 7.72 -13.88
N SER A 300 14.66 8.72 -14.47
CA SER A 300 14.55 10.09 -13.94
C SER A 300 13.71 10.15 -12.68
N LEU A 301 12.73 9.25 -12.53
CA LEU A 301 12.06 9.03 -11.25
C LEU A 301 13.03 8.48 -10.19
N ASN A 302 14.08 7.74 -10.62
CA ASN A 302 15.13 7.16 -9.76
C ASN A 302 16.40 8.02 -9.64
N THR A 303 16.58 9.08 -10.44
CA THR A 303 17.77 9.97 -10.43
C THR A 303 17.44 11.40 -10.02
N ARG A 304 16.19 11.88 -10.21
CA ARG A 304 15.69 13.07 -9.49
C ARG A 304 15.64 12.86 -7.97
N SER A 305 15.79 11.62 -7.50
CA SER A 305 16.03 11.27 -6.10
C SER A 305 17.50 11.42 -5.65
N ASN A 306 18.47 11.62 -6.55
CA ASN A 306 19.91 11.62 -6.22
C ASN A 306 20.73 12.85 -6.68
N SER A 307 20.19 13.81 -7.44
CA SER A 307 20.99 15.00 -7.82
C SER A 307 20.17 16.27 -8.09
N SER A 308 19.81 17.02 -7.04
CA SER A 308 19.74 18.50 -7.04
C SER A 308 19.38 19.01 -5.64
N LEU A 309 20.33 19.68 -4.99
CA LEU A 309 20.11 20.46 -3.77
C LEU A 309 19.67 21.89 -4.14
N SER A 310 18.90 22.50 -3.23
CA SER A 310 18.38 23.88 -3.18
C SER A 310 17.18 24.23 -4.08
N ILE A 311 16.01 23.66 -3.78
CA ILE A 311 14.78 24.35 -3.31
C ILE A 311 13.81 23.25 -2.87
N ALA A 312 13.17 23.45 -1.72
CA ALA A 312 12.36 22.48 -1.00
C ALA A 312 11.31 21.76 -1.87
N SER A 313 11.51 20.47 -2.11
CA SER A 313 10.42 19.51 -2.35
C SER A 313 10.87 18.12 -1.90
N SER A 314 10.15 17.61 -0.91
CA SER A 314 10.39 16.44 -0.09
C SER A 314 10.46 15.11 -0.85
N ASN A 315 11.35 14.23 -0.37
CA ASN A 315 11.33 12.78 -0.55
C ASN A 315 9.89 12.24 -0.68
N LYS A 316 9.52 11.64 -1.81
CA LYS A 316 8.43 10.64 -1.80
C LYS A 316 9.01 9.34 -1.23
N GLY A 317 9.16 9.37 0.09
CA GLY A 317 9.46 8.21 0.90
C GLY A 317 8.33 7.18 0.78
N SER A 318 8.71 5.94 1.07
CA SER A 318 7.93 4.71 1.22
C SER A 318 6.71 4.75 2.16
N SER A 319 6.24 5.94 2.54
CA SER A 319 5.25 6.14 3.59
C SER A 319 3.96 6.75 3.06
N ASN A 320 2.83 6.25 3.55
CA ASN A 320 1.50 6.74 3.16
C ASN A 320 1.08 8.02 3.89
N TYR A 321 1.90 8.53 4.82
CA TYR A 321 1.67 9.82 5.48
C TYR A 321 1.92 11.00 4.55
N ILE A 322 1.05 12.01 4.62
CA ILE A 322 1.15 13.22 3.81
C ILE A 322 1.71 14.35 4.68
N LYS A 323 2.86 14.84 4.27
CA LYS A 323 3.59 15.87 5.01
C LYS A 323 3.20 17.26 4.50
N ASN A 324 3.22 18.23 5.40
CA ASN A 324 3.22 19.63 4.99
C ASN A 324 4.46 19.92 4.11
N SER A 325 4.24 20.55 2.96
CA SER A 325 5.31 20.92 2.01
C SER A 325 6.04 22.22 2.36
N LYS A 326 5.57 22.97 3.36
CA LYS A 326 6.10 24.27 3.77
C LYS A 326 6.60 24.20 5.22
N ILE A 327 7.90 24.34 5.40
CA ILE A 327 8.53 24.44 6.73
C ILE A 327 8.19 25.83 7.32
N PRO A 328 7.69 25.91 8.56
CA PRO A 328 7.41 27.18 9.21
C PRO A 328 8.71 27.93 9.54
N THR A 329 8.70 29.25 9.36
CA THR A 329 9.72 30.18 9.87
C THR A 329 9.17 31.06 10.99
N HIS A 330 7.84 31.22 11.02
CA HIS A 330 7.12 31.95 12.06
C HIS A 330 5.82 31.22 12.40
N LEU A 331 5.44 31.20 13.67
CA LEU A 331 4.16 30.67 14.15
C LEU A 331 3.34 31.75 14.84
N TYR A 332 2.06 31.86 14.46
CA TYR A 332 1.07 32.52 15.28
C TYR A 332 0.44 31.48 16.21
N VAL A 333 0.72 31.64 17.50
CA VAL A 333 0.36 30.68 18.54
C VAL A 333 -0.90 31.16 19.23
N ILE A 334 -1.93 30.34 19.26
CA ILE A 334 -3.20 30.65 19.95
C ILE A 334 -3.58 29.54 20.92
N SER A 335 -4.06 29.92 22.09
CA SER A 335 -4.57 28.96 23.06
C SER A 335 -5.99 28.54 22.70
N GLN A 336 -6.27 27.23 22.71
CA GLN A 336 -7.64 26.72 22.55
C GLN A 336 -8.52 27.12 23.74
N ASN A 337 -7.94 27.37 24.92
CA ASN A 337 -8.68 27.65 26.15
C ASN A 337 -9.42 28.99 26.14
N ILE A 338 -9.01 29.93 25.28
CA ILE A 338 -9.63 31.26 25.16
C ILE A 338 -10.66 31.33 24.02
N MET A 339 -10.81 30.25 23.24
CA MET A 339 -11.72 30.15 22.11
C MET A 339 -12.96 29.33 22.48
N THR A 340 -14.11 29.74 21.97
CA THR A 340 -15.33 28.92 21.98
C THR A 340 -15.17 27.68 21.09
N PRO A 341 -15.98 26.62 21.30
CA PRO A 341 -16.09 25.48 20.38
C PRO A 341 -16.16 25.79 18.88
N SER A 342 -16.99 26.77 18.52
CA SER A 342 -17.19 27.18 17.13
C SER A 342 -15.94 27.87 16.57
N GLU A 343 -15.30 28.75 17.35
CA GLU A 343 -14.05 29.41 16.96
C GLU A 343 -12.90 28.42 16.84
N ARG A 344 -12.83 27.46 17.74
CA ARG A 344 -11.87 26.34 17.70
C ARG A 344 -11.93 25.55 16.40
N THR A 345 -13.14 25.18 15.96
CA THR A 345 -13.34 24.46 14.68
C THR A 345 -12.94 25.33 13.48
N MET A 346 -13.33 26.61 13.51
CA MET A 346 -12.93 27.58 12.48
C MET A 346 -11.41 27.70 12.38
N ILE A 347 -10.71 27.86 13.51
CA ILE A 347 -9.25 27.99 13.54
C ILE A 347 -8.55 26.69 13.15
N ALA A 348 -9.04 25.52 13.56
CA ALA A 348 -8.46 24.25 13.14
C ALA A 348 -8.58 24.04 11.62
N THR A 349 -9.72 24.40 11.02
CA THR A 349 -9.86 24.32 9.55
C THR A 349 -9.05 25.39 8.82
N LEU A 350 -8.97 26.62 9.36
CA LEU A 350 -8.09 27.67 8.84
C LEU A 350 -6.61 27.23 8.88
N GLN A 351 -6.17 26.64 9.99
CA GLN A 351 -4.83 26.07 10.15
C GLN A 351 -4.52 25.05 9.06
N GLY A 352 -5.48 24.15 8.76
CA GLY A 352 -5.35 23.16 7.71
C GLY A 352 -5.22 23.72 6.30
N ILE A 353 -5.87 24.85 6.01
CA ILE A 353 -5.74 25.57 4.73
C ILE A 353 -4.40 26.30 4.68
N VAL A 354 -4.03 27.03 5.71
CA VAL A 354 -2.92 28.00 5.64
C VAL A 354 -1.56 27.30 5.69
N ASN A 355 -1.41 26.31 6.57
CA ASN A 355 -0.09 25.81 6.94
C ASN A 355 0.66 25.15 5.79
N ASN A 356 -0.02 24.62 4.79
CA ASN A 356 0.62 24.03 3.61
C ASN A 356 0.90 25.02 2.47
N HIS A 357 0.56 26.30 2.64
CA HIS A 357 0.70 27.33 1.61
C HIS A 357 1.74 28.40 1.94
N CYS A 358 2.08 28.63 3.21
CA CYS A 358 3.06 29.64 3.61
C CYS A 358 3.94 29.22 4.80
N SER A 359 5.01 29.98 5.06
CA SER A 359 5.94 29.74 6.17
C SER A 359 5.56 30.46 7.47
N HIS A 360 4.52 31.29 7.44
CA HIS A 360 3.94 31.92 8.63
C HIS A 360 2.68 31.14 8.95
N GLN A 361 2.75 30.25 9.93
CA GLN A 361 1.75 29.21 10.13
C GLN A 361 1.01 29.40 11.45
N ILE A 362 -0.13 28.71 11.60
CA ILE A 362 -0.91 28.70 12.83
C ILE A 362 -0.49 27.48 13.66
N TYR A 363 -0.29 27.69 14.96
CA TYR A 363 -0.06 26.64 15.95
C TYR A 363 -1.01 26.84 17.13
N THR A 364 -1.59 25.76 17.64
CA THR A 364 -2.56 25.82 18.74
C THR A 364 -2.02 25.13 19.99
N LEU A 365 -2.30 25.71 21.16
CA LEU A 365 -1.96 25.11 22.45
C LEU A 365 -3.23 24.71 23.19
N ASN A 366 -3.19 23.57 23.87
CA ASN A 366 -4.28 23.08 24.71
C ASN A 366 -3.70 22.69 26.08
N SER A 367 -4.24 23.25 27.16
CA SER A 367 -3.69 22.98 28.51
C SER A 367 -3.83 21.54 28.97
N SER A 368 -4.76 20.78 28.39
CA SER A 368 -4.92 19.35 28.66
C SER A 368 -3.88 18.50 27.93
N GLN A 369 -3.07 19.10 27.04
CA GLN A 369 -2.03 18.44 26.25
C GLN A 369 -0.73 19.27 26.34
N PRO A 370 -0.10 19.34 27.53
CA PRO A 370 0.98 20.27 27.82
C PRO A 370 2.23 20.07 26.95
N ASP A 371 2.47 18.87 26.42
CA ASP A 371 3.70 18.59 25.66
C ASP A 371 3.77 19.38 24.34
N TYR A 372 2.64 19.88 23.81
CA TYR A 372 2.67 20.78 22.64
C TYR A 372 3.41 22.09 22.90
N GLN A 373 3.55 22.52 24.16
CA GLN A 373 4.42 23.64 24.51
C GLN A 373 5.90 23.26 24.36
N ILE A 374 6.27 22.04 24.75
CA ILE A 374 7.65 21.51 24.61
C ILE A 374 8.03 21.46 23.12
N TRP A 375 7.11 21.01 22.25
CA TRP A 375 7.36 20.97 20.81
C TRP A 375 7.51 22.37 20.22
N LEU A 376 6.69 23.33 20.66
CA LEU A 376 6.82 24.73 20.24
C LEU A 376 8.19 25.31 20.65
N ASP A 377 8.63 25.04 21.88
CA ASP A 377 9.92 25.49 22.39
C ASP A 377 11.09 24.83 21.66
N ASP A 378 10.98 23.55 21.31
CA ASP A 378 11.97 22.84 20.48
C ASP A 378 12.07 23.44 19.08
N LEU A 379 10.94 23.68 18.42
CA LEU A 379 10.91 24.35 17.11
C LEU A 379 11.61 25.71 17.15
N LYS A 380 11.40 26.47 18.22
CA LYS A 380 12.08 27.75 18.43
C LYS A 380 13.58 27.61 18.67
N ASN A 381 13.95 26.74 19.60
CA ASN A 381 15.33 26.68 20.09
C ASN A 381 16.25 25.92 19.12
N ASN A 382 15.73 24.95 18.37
CA ASN A 382 16.53 24.01 17.58
C ASN A 382 16.26 24.05 16.07
N TYR A 383 15.15 24.67 15.63
CA TYR A 383 14.75 24.68 14.21
C TYR A 383 14.54 26.08 13.63
N GLY A 384 14.92 27.14 14.37
CA GLY A 384 14.87 28.52 13.87
C GLY A 384 13.47 29.08 13.67
N VAL A 385 12.47 28.51 14.35
CA VAL A 385 11.07 28.95 14.22
C VAL A 385 10.77 30.03 15.25
N SER A 386 10.51 31.26 14.80
CA SER A 386 10.02 32.31 15.70
C SER A 386 8.52 32.15 15.96
N TYR A 387 7.98 32.74 17.03
CA TYR A 387 6.53 32.75 17.23
C TYR A 387 6.02 34.02 17.92
N LYS A 388 4.75 34.34 17.68
CA LYS A 388 3.98 35.40 18.34
C LYS A 388 2.70 34.78 18.92
N ASN A 389 2.40 35.09 20.17
CA ASN A 389 1.12 34.71 20.78
C ASN A 389 -0.01 35.64 20.29
N ILE A 390 -1.14 35.05 19.95
CA ILE A 390 -2.39 35.71 19.57
C ILE A 390 -3.48 35.37 20.58
N SER A 391 -4.23 36.38 20.99
CA SER A 391 -5.33 36.25 21.95
C SER A 391 -6.71 36.30 21.31
N ASP A 392 -6.80 36.72 20.05
CA ASP A 392 -8.07 36.85 19.32
C ASP A 392 -8.08 35.94 18.08
N PRO A 393 -8.94 34.91 18.00
CA PRO A 393 -9.04 34.08 16.80
C PRO A 393 -9.46 34.86 15.55
N TRP A 394 -10.13 36.00 15.71
CA TRP A 394 -10.57 36.82 14.59
C TRP A 394 -9.40 37.60 13.95
N GLU A 395 -8.36 37.93 14.73
CA GLU A 395 -7.08 38.46 14.19
C GLU A 395 -6.43 37.43 13.25
N LEU A 396 -6.42 36.14 13.62
CA LEU A 396 -5.91 35.07 12.74
C LEU A 396 -6.71 34.96 11.45
N LEU A 397 -8.04 35.04 11.55
CA LEU A 397 -8.90 35.03 10.37
C LEU A 397 -8.59 36.20 9.45
N ASP A 398 -8.40 37.41 9.97
CA ASP A 398 -8.06 38.59 9.18
C ASP A 398 -6.67 38.53 8.55
N ILE A 399 -5.68 37.95 9.24
CA ILE A 399 -4.33 37.72 8.69
C ILE A 399 -4.41 36.79 7.46
N TYR A 400 -5.26 35.76 7.51
CA TYR A 400 -5.25 34.67 6.52
C TYR A 400 -6.46 34.60 5.60
N LYS A 401 -7.43 35.51 5.68
CA LYS A 401 -8.67 35.47 4.87
C LYS A 401 -8.43 35.39 3.37
N SER A 402 -7.29 35.85 2.85
CA SER A 402 -6.93 35.72 1.43
C SER A 402 -6.72 34.27 0.96
N TYR A 403 -6.47 33.33 1.88
CA TYR A 403 -6.37 31.90 1.58
C TYR A 403 -7.73 31.19 1.60
N VAL A 404 -8.78 31.86 2.09
CA VAL A 404 -10.11 31.28 2.31
C VAL A 404 -11.05 31.67 1.17
N GLN A 405 -11.57 30.68 0.43
CA GLN A 405 -12.49 30.92 -0.69
C GLN A 405 -13.96 31.04 -0.24
N GLY A 406 -14.28 30.62 0.98
CA GLY A 406 -15.61 30.67 1.55
C GLY A 406 -15.71 29.88 2.85
N TYR A 407 -16.94 29.56 3.24
CA TYR A 407 -17.21 28.70 4.38
C TYR A 407 -18.22 27.59 4.06
N VAL A 408 -18.21 26.53 4.86
CA VAL A 408 -19.22 25.47 4.84
C VAL A 408 -19.95 25.48 6.18
N LEU A 409 -21.28 25.59 6.14
CA LEU A 409 -22.10 25.63 7.34
C LEU A 409 -22.26 24.24 7.96
N TYR A 410 -22.19 24.19 9.28
CA TYR A 410 -22.57 23.01 10.06
C TYR A 410 -23.34 23.39 11.32
N SER A 411 -23.92 22.38 11.96
CA SER A 411 -24.72 22.49 13.17
C SER A 411 -24.04 21.71 14.31
N ASN A 412 -24.30 22.12 15.55
CA ASN A 412 -23.92 21.39 16.76
C ASN A 412 -25.12 21.27 17.71
N LYS A 413 -26.33 21.16 17.15
CA LYS A 413 -27.58 20.97 17.93
C LYS A 413 -27.50 19.78 18.88
N SER A 414 -26.68 18.79 18.54
CA SER A 414 -26.24 17.71 19.42
C SER A 414 -24.71 17.61 19.39
N SER A 415 -24.09 17.19 20.49
CA SER A 415 -22.64 16.94 20.55
C SER A 415 -22.19 15.90 19.51
N LYS A 416 -23.10 15.00 19.12
CA LYS A 416 -22.88 13.93 18.13
C LYS A 416 -23.36 14.27 16.72
N ASP A 417 -23.65 15.54 16.42
CA ASP A 417 -24.11 15.98 15.10
C ASP A 417 -23.02 15.75 14.03
N PRO A 418 -23.20 14.85 13.05
CA PRO A 418 -22.16 14.50 12.08
C PRO A 418 -21.86 15.62 11.08
N SER A 419 -22.66 16.69 11.04
CA SER A 419 -22.49 17.79 10.09
C SER A 419 -21.15 18.48 10.20
N ILE A 420 -20.50 18.53 11.37
CA ILE A 420 -19.14 19.08 11.53
C ILE A 420 -18.11 18.30 10.70
N ASN A 421 -18.19 16.97 10.69
CA ASN A 421 -17.29 16.10 9.94
C ASN A 421 -17.55 16.22 8.44
N ASN A 422 -18.84 16.28 8.06
CA ASN A 422 -19.25 16.49 6.67
C ASN A 422 -18.79 17.85 6.15
N ALA A 423 -18.95 18.90 6.94
CA ALA A 423 -18.55 20.26 6.59
C ALA A 423 -17.04 20.37 6.46
N CYS A 424 -16.26 19.79 7.37
CA CYS A 424 -14.81 19.76 7.27
C CYS A 424 -14.34 18.98 6.02
N SER A 425 -14.96 17.85 5.71
CA SER A 425 -14.63 17.08 4.49
C SER A 425 -14.90 17.90 3.22
N LEU A 426 -16.05 18.59 3.14
CA LEU A 426 -16.37 19.47 2.02
C LEU A 426 -15.45 20.71 1.95
N ALA A 427 -15.19 21.32 3.10
CA ALA A 427 -14.30 22.47 3.25
C ALA A 427 -12.90 22.21 2.66
N SER A 428 -12.37 20.99 2.88
CA SER A 428 -11.07 20.57 2.35
C SER A 428 -10.97 20.59 0.80
N LEU A 429 -12.10 20.39 0.12
CA LEU A 429 -12.15 20.38 -1.35
C LEU A 429 -12.22 21.79 -1.93
N ASN A 430 -12.78 22.73 -1.18
CA ASN A 430 -13.13 24.07 -1.66
C ASN A 430 -12.20 25.18 -1.14
N ASN A 431 -11.16 24.85 -0.35
CA ASN A 431 -10.35 25.83 0.39
C ASN A 431 -11.23 26.76 1.24
N SER A 432 -12.22 26.17 1.91
CA SER A 432 -13.17 26.87 2.76
C SER A 432 -12.97 26.49 4.22
N ILE A 433 -13.38 27.35 5.15
CA ILE A 433 -13.41 27.01 6.58
C ILE A 433 -14.75 26.38 6.97
N ALA A 434 -14.75 25.48 7.97
CA ALA A 434 -15.99 24.97 8.54
C ALA A 434 -16.50 25.95 9.61
N VAL A 435 -17.76 26.35 9.50
CA VAL A 435 -18.35 27.42 10.31
C VAL A 435 -19.66 26.95 10.92
N ASN A 436 -19.74 27.03 12.25
CA ASN A 436 -20.99 26.77 12.95
C ASN A 436 -21.98 27.91 12.70
N GLU A 437 -23.26 27.58 12.56
CA GLU A 437 -24.30 28.59 12.32
C GLU A 437 -24.32 29.72 13.38
N SER A 438 -23.90 29.45 14.62
CA SER A 438 -23.84 30.47 15.69
C SER A 438 -22.84 31.61 15.43
N ILE A 439 -21.80 31.39 14.62
CA ILE A 439 -20.73 32.39 14.36
C ILE A 439 -20.72 32.89 12.90
N GLU A 440 -21.66 32.44 12.06
CA GLU A 440 -21.72 32.80 10.63
C GLU A 440 -21.73 34.32 10.42
N ASN A 441 -22.59 35.05 11.12
CA ASN A 441 -22.68 36.51 10.97
C ASN A 441 -21.34 37.20 11.25
N LYS A 442 -20.56 36.68 12.20
CA LYS A 442 -19.25 37.23 12.53
C LYS A 442 -18.22 36.90 11.45
N VAL A 443 -18.20 35.68 10.92
CA VAL A 443 -17.36 35.30 9.76
C VAL A 443 -17.65 36.21 8.54
N ARG A 444 -18.92 36.50 8.27
CA ARG A 444 -19.33 37.40 7.18
C ARG A 444 -18.87 38.84 7.43
N ALA A 445 -18.88 39.31 8.68
CA ALA A 445 -18.35 40.63 9.05
C ALA A 445 -16.83 40.75 8.81
N HIS A 446 -16.10 39.63 8.88
CA HIS A 446 -14.68 39.54 8.50
C HIS A 446 -14.47 39.33 6.98
N SER A 447 -15.45 39.70 6.16
CA SER A 447 -15.41 39.68 4.69
C SER A 447 -15.36 38.29 4.03
N ILE A 448 -15.70 37.23 4.77
CA ILE A 448 -15.84 35.88 4.20
C ILE A 448 -17.34 35.60 4.01
N THR A 449 -17.86 35.96 2.84
CA THR A 449 -19.31 35.95 2.57
C THR A 449 -19.77 34.83 1.64
N ASN A 450 -18.85 34.13 0.98
CA ASN A 450 -19.16 33.06 0.05
C ASN A 450 -19.50 31.75 0.79
N ILE A 451 -20.71 31.22 0.58
CA ILE A 451 -21.14 29.93 1.10
C ILE A 451 -20.78 28.86 0.08
N SER A 452 -19.83 28.01 0.43
CA SER A 452 -19.36 26.89 -0.41
C SER A 452 -20.08 25.56 -0.12
N GLY A 453 -20.96 25.53 0.88
CA GLY A 453 -21.81 24.39 1.19
C GLY A 453 -22.59 24.57 2.50
N ASP A 454 -23.63 23.75 2.68
CA ASP A 454 -24.42 23.67 3.91
C ASP A 454 -24.64 22.20 4.29
N CYS A 455 -24.06 21.80 5.43
CA CYS A 455 -24.11 20.44 5.94
C CYS A 455 -25.03 20.31 7.17
N ARG A 456 -25.74 21.35 7.62
CA ARG A 456 -26.50 21.33 8.89
C ARG A 456 -27.54 20.21 9.03
N ASN A 457 -28.04 19.68 7.91
CA ASN A 457 -29.04 18.62 7.87
C ASN A 457 -28.50 17.33 7.22
N THR A 458 -27.20 17.06 7.35
CA THR A 458 -26.55 15.88 6.77
C THR A 458 -26.35 14.78 7.80
N ASP A 459 -26.40 13.51 7.36
CA ASP A 459 -26.20 12.35 8.23
C ASP A 459 -24.73 11.85 8.23
N LYS A 460 -24.43 10.82 9.03
CA LYS A 460 -23.07 10.23 9.11
C LYS A 460 -22.54 9.67 7.79
N ASN A 461 -23.40 9.37 6.81
CA ASN A 461 -23.02 8.78 5.53
C ASN A 461 -22.84 9.82 4.41
N TRP A 462 -23.32 11.04 4.62
CA TRP A 462 -23.44 12.05 3.56
C TRP A 462 -22.11 12.36 2.88
N ALA A 463 -21.04 12.65 3.64
CA ALA A 463 -19.75 12.99 3.05
C ALA A 463 -19.17 11.85 2.23
N TYR A 464 -19.24 10.61 2.70
CA TYR A 464 -18.83 9.46 1.90
C TYR A 464 -19.65 9.38 0.60
N ASN A 465 -20.98 9.41 0.71
CA ASN A 465 -21.87 9.22 -0.43
C ASN A 465 -21.76 10.33 -1.49
N LYS A 466 -21.41 11.56 -1.09
CA LYS A 466 -21.38 12.73 -1.98
C LYS A 466 -19.98 13.16 -2.39
N LEU A 467 -18.97 12.92 -1.55
CA LEU A 467 -17.65 13.53 -1.69
C LEU A 467 -16.52 12.54 -1.94
N TRP A 468 -16.70 11.24 -1.66
CA TRP A 468 -15.60 10.25 -1.75
C TRP A 468 -14.85 10.28 -3.08
N ASN A 469 -15.59 10.37 -4.20
CA ASN A 469 -15.03 10.43 -5.55
C ASN A 469 -14.86 11.85 -6.09
N SER A 470 -15.02 12.88 -5.25
CA SER A 470 -14.96 14.30 -5.62
C SER A 470 -13.60 14.94 -5.36
N GLY A 471 -12.55 14.11 -5.21
CA GLY A 471 -11.17 14.56 -4.96
C GLY A 471 -10.70 14.40 -3.51
N LEU A 472 -11.45 13.67 -2.67
CA LEU A 472 -10.96 13.27 -1.35
C LEU A 472 -9.84 12.21 -1.47
N ASN A 473 -9.04 12.13 -0.42
CA ASN A 473 -7.94 11.20 -0.31
C ASN A 473 -8.44 9.76 -0.09
N HIS A 474 -7.88 8.81 -0.83
CA HIS A 474 -8.21 7.38 -0.71
C HIS A 474 -7.16 6.56 0.06
N SER A 475 -6.06 7.18 0.47
CA SER A 475 -4.97 6.56 1.23
C SER A 475 -4.92 6.98 2.69
N ILE A 476 -5.56 8.09 3.04
CA ILE A 476 -5.74 8.58 4.41
C ILE A 476 -7.21 8.94 4.63
N VAL A 477 -7.77 8.43 5.71
CA VAL A 477 -9.06 8.87 6.25
C VAL A 477 -8.92 9.22 7.73
N ILE A 478 -9.88 9.98 8.24
CA ILE A 478 -9.94 10.41 9.63
C ILE A 478 -11.20 9.86 10.27
N GLN A 479 -11.04 9.00 11.29
CA GLN A 479 -12.14 8.49 12.08
C GLN A 479 -12.25 9.31 13.38
N LEU A 480 -13.18 10.24 13.44
CA LEU A 480 -13.19 11.26 14.49
C LEU A 480 -14.61 11.54 15.00
N SER A 481 -14.83 11.35 16.30
CA SER A 481 -16.10 11.70 16.94
C SER A 481 -16.46 13.16 16.65
N PRO A 482 -17.73 13.47 16.30
CA PRO A 482 -18.18 14.85 16.10
C PRO A 482 -17.97 15.77 17.32
N GLU A 483 -17.82 15.21 18.51
CA GLU A 483 -17.52 15.93 19.76
C GLU A 483 -16.12 16.55 19.77
N LYS A 484 -15.24 16.14 18.85
CA LYS A 484 -13.89 16.68 18.72
C LYS A 484 -13.88 17.90 17.81
N GLU A 485 -13.88 19.09 18.40
CA GLU A 485 -13.95 20.37 17.68
C GLU A 485 -12.64 20.71 16.94
N THR A 486 -11.50 20.15 17.36
CA THR A 486 -10.17 20.66 16.97
C THR A 486 -9.22 19.60 16.46
N SER A 487 -9.03 18.50 17.22
CA SER A 487 -8.03 17.47 16.93
C SER A 487 -8.20 16.89 15.52
N LEU A 488 -7.07 16.61 14.87
CA LEU A 488 -6.94 16.13 13.49
C LEU A 488 -7.56 17.00 12.38
N ARG A 489 -8.41 17.98 12.67
CA ARG A 489 -9.13 18.74 11.63
C ARG A 489 -8.18 19.55 10.75
N ASP A 490 -7.10 20.10 11.31
CA ASP A 490 -6.05 20.77 10.54
C ASP A 490 -5.44 19.82 9.50
N TYR A 491 -5.06 18.62 9.94
CA TYR A 491 -4.48 17.60 9.08
C TYR A 491 -5.48 17.04 8.07
N ALA A 492 -6.74 16.85 8.47
CA ALA A 492 -7.81 16.37 7.61
C ALA A 492 -8.06 17.32 6.43
N ILE A 493 -8.11 18.64 6.71
CA ILE A 493 -8.26 19.67 5.69
C ILE A 493 -7.05 19.67 4.76
N MET A 494 -5.82 19.70 5.30
CA MET A 494 -4.59 19.71 4.51
C MET A 494 -4.50 18.51 3.56
N THR A 495 -4.89 17.33 4.04
CA THR A 495 -4.76 16.07 3.31
C THR A 495 -5.96 15.74 2.43
N LYS A 496 -7.03 16.54 2.49
CA LYS A 496 -8.33 16.27 1.86
C LYS A 496 -8.90 14.92 2.27
N ALA A 497 -8.71 14.55 3.53
CA ALA A 497 -9.17 13.27 4.03
C ALA A 497 -10.68 13.30 4.30
N LEU A 498 -11.35 12.17 4.02
CA LEU A 498 -12.71 11.98 4.52
C LEU A 498 -12.67 11.91 6.05
N ILE A 499 -13.50 12.73 6.71
CA ILE A 499 -13.76 12.62 8.15
C ILE A 499 -15.09 11.91 8.33
N PHE A 500 -15.09 10.80 9.06
CA PHE A 500 -16.28 10.00 9.29
C PHE A 500 -16.29 9.47 10.72
N TYR A 501 -17.47 9.08 11.21
CA TYR A 501 -17.60 8.45 12.52
C TYR A 501 -18.87 7.60 12.62
N GLU A 502 -18.75 6.50 13.34
CA GLU A 502 -19.82 5.55 13.62
C GLU A 502 -19.74 5.18 15.10
N ASP A 503 -20.70 5.69 15.88
CA ASP A 503 -20.70 5.62 17.35
C ASP A 503 -21.12 4.26 17.91
N ASN A 504 -21.93 3.51 17.15
CA ASN A 504 -22.42 2.22 17.62
C ASN A 504 -21.36 1.13 17.40
N ILE A 505 -20.89 0.53 18.50
CA ILE A 505 -19.90 -0.57 18.51
C ILE A 505 -20.34 -1.73 17.58
N ASN A 506 -21.63 -2.05 17.58
CA ASN A 506 -22.18 -3.19 16.82
C ASN A 506 -22.53 -2.86 15.36
N ASP A 507 -22.49 -1.58 14.98
CA ASP A 507 -22.65 -1.14 13.59
C ASP A 507 -21.27 -0.88 13.00
N THR A 508 -20.90 -1.65 11.99
CA THR A 508 -19.64 -1.48 11.24
C THR A 508 -19.91 -1.02 9.81
N SER A 509 -21.15 -0.73 9.44
CA SER A 509 -21.55 -0.53 8.05
C SER A 509 -20.83 0.64 7.38
N LEU A 510 -20.67 1.78 8.07
CA LEU A 510 -19.93 2.92 7.54
C LEU A 510 -18.43 2.63 7.54
N ARG A 511 -17.89 2.04 8.61
CA ARG A 511 -16.47 1.66 8.70
C ARG A 511 -16.06 0.68 7.60
N ASP A 512 -16.79 -0.42 7.42
CA ASP A 512 -16.59 -1.40 6.36
C ASP A 512 -16.65 -0.71 4.98
N LYS A 513 -17.63 0.16 4.75
CA LYS A 513 -17.79 0.86 3.48
C LYS A 513 -16.62 1.79 3.15
N VAL A 514 -16.16 2.57 4.14
CA VAL A 514 -15.01 3.46 3.98
C VAL A 514 -13.75 2.65 3.76
N PHE A 515 -13.41 1.74 4.67
CA PHE A 515 -12.14 1.00 4.63
C PHE A 515 -12.02 0.11 3.39
N SER A 516 -13.09 -0.57 2.97
CA SER A 516 -13.07 -1.39 1.74
C SER A 516 -12.89 -0.58 0.45
N SER A 517 -13.11 0.74 0.50
CA SER A 517 -13.00 1.64 -0.64
C SER A 517 -11.68 2.39 -0.70
N MET A 518 -10.82 2.20 0.31
CA MET A 518 -9.50 2.81 0.36
C MET A 518 -8.50 2.07 -0.54
N ASN A 519 -7.40 2.75 -0.88
CA ASN A 519 -6.27 2.14 -1.56
C ASN A 519 -5.62 1.06 -0.67
N ALA A 520 -4.82 0.17 -1.26
CA ALA A 520 -4.05 -0.80 -0.49
C ALA A 520 -3.05 -0.11 0.47
N ASN A 521 -2.82 -0.72 1.64
CA ASN A 521 -1.88 -0.27 2.68
C ASN A 521 -2.23 1.11 3.29
N SER A 522 -3.50 1.50 3.27
CA SER A 522 -3.92 2.83 3.71
C SER A 522 -3.93 2.99 5.24
N ILE A 523 -4.01 4.24 5.69
CA ILE A 523 -3.95 4.59 7.11
C ILE A 523 -5.23 5.33 7.52
N CYS A 524 -5.77 4.96 8.67
CA CYS A 524 -6.84 5.70 9.34
C CYS A 524 -6.26 6.38 10.58
N LEU A 525 -6.34 7.71 10.68
CA LEU A 525 -6.00 8.43 11.91
C LEU A 525 -7.27 8.69 12.72
N GLY A 526 -7.15 8.63 14.03
CA GLY A 526 -8.27 8.83 14.96
C GLY A 526 -8.66 7.53 15.65
N TRP A 527 -9.86 7.49 16.22
CA TRP A 527 -10.31 6.34 17.02
C TRP A 527 -11.79 6.07 16.82
N GLY A 528 -12.15 4.80 16.92
CA GLY A 528 -13.53 4.33 16.81
C GLY A 528 -14.23 4.20 18.16
N PRO A 529 -15.44 3.62 18.18
CA PRO A 529 -16.24 3.47 19.39
C PRO A 529 -15.70 2.40 20.35
N ASP A 530 -14.80 1.55 19.88
CA ASP A 530 -14.19 0.47 20.64
C ASP A 530 -12.82 0.10 20.05
N GLU A 531 -12.07 -0.76 20.74
CA GLU A 531 -10.77 -1.24 20.28
C GLU A 531 -10.88 -2.47 19.36
N PHE A 532 -11.41 -3.59 19.87
CA PHE A 532 -11.36 -4.88 19.17
C PHE A 532 -12.06 -4.89 17.81
N ILE A 533 -13.31 -4.48 17.75
CA ILE A 533 -14.13 -4.49 16.53
C ILE A 533 -13.58 -3.44 15.57
N ASN A 534 -13.16 -2.28 16.07
CA ASN A 534 -12.60 -1.23 15.23
C ASN A 534 -11.29 -1.64 14.54
N VAL A 535 -10.33 -2.16 15.30
CA VAL A 535 -9.04 -2.66 14.77
C VAL A 535 -9.24 -3.90 13.91
N SER A 536 -10.17 -4.80 14.28
CA SER A 536 -10.52 -5.96 13.43
C SER A 536 -11.12 -5.54 12.09
N THR A 537 -12.01 -4.54 12.10
CA THR A 537 -12.70 -4.05 10.88
C THR A 537 -11.73 -3.36 9.93
N SER A 538 -10.83 -2.52 10.44
CA SER A 538 -9.79 -1.89 9.61
C SER A 538 -8.78 -2.92 9.09
N SER A 539 -8.30 -3.83 9.94
CA SER A 539 -7.34 -4.88 9.56
C SER A 539 -7.88 -5.73 8.41
N LYS A 540 -9.15 -6.16 8.48
CA LYS A 540 -9.84 -6.94 7.44
C LYS A 540 -9.72 -6.32 6.04
N HIS A 541 -9.62 -5.00 5.94
CA HIS A 541 -9.51 -4.26 4.66
C HIS A 541 -8.10 -3.76 4.36
N GLY A 542 -7.10 -4.22 5.09
CA GLY A 542 -5.71 -3.81 4.87
C GLY A 542 -5.46 -2.34 5.22
N VAL A 543 -6.16 -1.84 6.24
CA VAL A 543 -6.01 -0.48 6.80
C VAL A 543 -5.47 -0.61 8.23
N SER A 544 -4.45 0.17 8.58
CA SER A 544 -3.96 0.29 9.96
C SER A 544 -4.47 1.58 10.61
N ILE A 545 -4.70 1.54 11.92
CA ILE A 545 -5.20 2.67 12.70
C ILE A 545 -4.06 3.35 13.45
N ILE A 546 -4.09 4.68 13.52
CA ILE A 546 -3.26 5.47 14.43
C ILE A 546 -4.18 6.16 15.42
N ALA A 547 -4.10 5.79 16.70
CA ALA A 547 -4.82 6.45 17.77
C ALA A 547 -4.34 7.91 17.89
N ALA A 548 -5.15 8.82 17.37
CA ALA A 548 -4.78 10.21 17.15
C ALA A 548 -5.95 11.18 17.33
N ASP A 549 -7.08 10.76 17.91
CA ASP A 549 -8.27 11.59 18.09
C ASP A 549 -8.07 12.74 19.09
N TRP A 550 -6.88 12.83 19.71
CA TRP A 550 -6.36 13.98 20.47
C TRP A 550 -5.04 14.54 19.93
N SER A 551 -4.70 14.30 18.66
CA SER A 551 -3.54 14.90 18.01
C SER A 551 -3.84 16.28 17.44
N TYR A 552 -2.90 17.21 17.58
CA TYR A 552 -2.98 18.61 17.15
C TYR A 552 -1.75 19.00 16.34
N ASN A 553 -1.86 20.08 15.57
CA ASN A 553 -0.73 20.73 14.90
C ASN A 553 0.08 19.82 13.96
N LEU A 554 -0.49 18.71 13.48
CA LEU A 554 0.22 17.80 12.57
C LEU A 554 0.57 18.50 11.26
N THR A 555 -0.19 19.52 10.87
CA THR A 555 0.18 20.40 9.74
C THR A 555 1.49 21.14 9.97
N VAL A 556 1.81 21.56 11.19
CA VAL A 556 3.09 22.20 11.52
C VAL A 556 4.18 21.15 11.72
N LEU A 557 3.92 20.16 12.57
CA LEU A 557 4.90 19.16 12.98
C LEU A 557 5.38 18.29 11.79
N SER A 558 4.50 18.00 10.84
CA SER A 558 4.86 17.17 9.67
C SER A 558 5.69 17.91 8.62
N ALA A 559 5.89 19.23 8.75
CA ALA A 559 6.60 20.01 7.75
C ALA A 559 8.10 19.69 7.66
N PHE A 560 8.68 19.20 8.76
CA PHE A 560 10.11 18.92 8.87
C PHE A 560 10.49 17.61 8.16
N PRO A 561 11.71 17.46 7.64
CA PRO A 561 12.12 16.23 6.97
C PRO A 561 12.25 15.05 7.96
N SER A 562 11.86 13.86 7.53
CA SER A 562 12.14 12.62 8.27
C SER A 562 13.50 12.09 7.80
N SER A 563 14.50 12.19 8.66
CA SER A 563 15.88 11.79 8.35
C SER A 563 16.20 10.49 9.08
N PRO A 564 16.98 9.57 8.48
CA PRO A 564 17.42 8.37 9.18
C PRO A 564 18.09 8.71 10.51
N MET A 565 17.80 7.92 11.54
CA MET A 565 18.32 8.06 12.89
C MET A 565 18.79 6.70 13.39
N THR A 566 19.75 6.73 14.31
CA THR A 566 20.20 5.54 15.03
C THR A 566 19.85 5.76 16.48
N GLN A 567 19.16 4.81 17.10
CA GLN A 567 18.90 4.88 18.53
C GLN A 567 20.18 4.57 19.33
N LYS A 568 20.18 4.92 20.62
CA LYS A 568 21.32 4.62 21.49
C LYS A 568 21.29 3.13 21.84
N SER A 569 22.31 2.36 21.46
CA SER A 569 22.45 0.93 21.79
C SER A 569 23.38 0.71 22.98
N SER A 570 23.20 -0.38 23.72
CA SER A 570 24.17 -0.79 24.75
C SER A 570 25.47 -1.29 24.09
N SER A 571 26.63 -0.80 24.52
CA SER A 571 27.92 -1.26 23.99
C SER A 571 28.39 -2.59 24.60
N ASN A 572 27.82 -3.04 25.73
CA ASN A 572 28.22 -4.26 26.42
C ASN A 572 27.00 -5.14 26.72
N ILE A 573 26.94 -6.31 26.08
CA ILE A 573 25.95 -7.35 26.36
C ILE A 573 26.44 -8.13 27.58
N THR A 574 25.79 -7.95 28.74
CA THR A 574 26.06 -8.76 29.93
C THR A 574 25.59 -10.19 29.67
N ASN A 575 26.52 -11.14 29.57
CA ASN A 575 26.24 -12.57 29.38
C ASN A 575 26.51 -13.35 30.67
N LYS A 576 25.91 -12.91 31.77
CA LYS A 576 26.03 -13.52 33.09
C LYS A 576 25.33 -14.89 33.09
N LYS A 577 25.98 -15.90 33.65
CA LYS A 577 25.41 -17.24 33.83
C LYS A 577 24.68 -17.31 35.17
N ASP A 578 23.82 -18.32 35.32
CA ASP A 578 23.12 -18.63 36.58
C ASP A 578 22.25 -17.46 37.09
N VAL A 579 21.60 -16.76 36.17
CA VAL A 579 20.64 -15.67 36.44
C VAL A 579 19.39 -15.78 35.58
N HIS A 580 18.30 -15.21 36.09
CA HIS A 580 17.05 -15.00 35.40
C HIS A 580 17.02 -13.58 34.80
N TYR A 581 16.85 -13.49 33.48
CA TYR A 581 16.83 -12.22 32.76
C TYR A 581 15.43 -11.64 32.69
N VAL A 582 15.30 -10.35 32.97
CA VAL A 582 14.02 -9.64 32.94
C VAL A 582 14.14 -8.40 32.07
N THR A 583 13.18 -8.20 31.16
CA THR A 583 13.02 -6.94 30.42
C THR A 583 11.65 -6.34 30.69
N PHE A 584 11.61 -5.02 30.82
CA PHE A 584 10.36 -4.24 30.94
C PHE A 584 10.13 -3.46 29.66
N ILE A 585 8.91 -3.47 29.13
CA ILE A 585 8.50 -2.63 28.00
C ILE A 585 7.26 -1.84 28.40
N MET A 586 7.32 -0.52 28.25
CA MET A 586 6.16 0.36 28.40
C MET A 586 5.21 0.22 27.21
N SER A 587 3.93 0.04 27.52
CA SER A 587 2.83 -0.09 26.56
C SER A 587 2.42 1.24 25.90
N ASP A 588 1.46 1.13 24.98
CA ASP A 588 0.71 2.24 24.37
C ASP A 588 1.54 3.22 23.51
N GLY A 589 2.75 2.85 23.07
CA GLY A 589 3.54 3.67 22.14
C GLY A 589 2.97 3.76 20.72
N ASP A 590 1.93 2.98 20.39
CA ASP A 590 1.15 3.14 19.15
C ASP A 590 0.18 4.33 19.25
N ASN A 591 -0.09 4.79 20.48
CA ASN A 591 -0.97 5.90 20.77
C ASN A 591 -0.27 7.25 20.55
N GLN A 592 -0.27 7.71 19.29
CA GLN A 592 0.37 8.95 18.88
C GLN A 592 -0.06 10.16 19.72
N GLN A 593 -1.33 10.23 20.17
CA GLN A 593 -1.77 11.37 20.96
C GLN A 593 -1.20 11.40 22.38
N TRP A 594 -0.81 10.25 22.93
CA TRP A 594 -0.10 10.17 24.19
C TRP A 594 1.31 10.72 24.03
N ASP A 595 2.03 10.24 23.02
CA ASP A 595 3.40 10.67 22.69
C ASP A 595 3.49 12.16 22.37
N LEU A 596 2.49 12.72 21.67
CA LEU A 596 2.48 14.14 21.35
C LEU A 596 1.94 15.03 22.47
N GLY A 597 1.24 14.48 23.45
CA GLY A 597 0.36 15.28 24.30
C GLY A 597 0.71 15.27 25.78
N THR A 598 0.96 14.08 26.33
CA THR A 598 0.98 13.86 27.79
C THR A 598 2.02 12.84 28.26
N ASN A 599 2.96 12.44 27.40
CA ASN A 599 3.98 11.44 27.72
C ASN A 599 5.34 12.09 28.03
N TYR A 600 5.91 12.84 27.07
CA TYR A 600 7.29 13.31 27.11
C TYR A 600 7.61 14.18 28.33
N GLY A 601 6.74 15.15 28.64
CA GLY A 601 6.92 16.06 29.78
C GLY A 601 6.37 15.50 31.09
N SER A 602 5.75 14.33 31.08
CA SER A 602 5.01 13.82 32.24
C SER A 602 5.95 13.26 33.31
N PRO A 603 5.85 13.71 34.59
CA PRO A 603 6.63 13.15 35.68
C PRO A 603 6.24 11.70 36.01
N LYS A 604 5.12 11.22 35.46
CA LYS A 604 4.65 9.83 35.59
C LYS A 604 5.39 8.87 34.65
N TRP A 605 5.73 9.34 33.45
CA TRP A 605 6.21 8.51 32.34
C TRP A 605 7.58 8.98 31.83
N TYR A 606 7.68 9.39 30.57
CA TYR A 606 8.97 9.66 29.93
C TYR A 606 9.71 10.85 30.57
N GLY A 607 8.99 11.83 31.10
CA GLY A 607 9.55 12.96 31.87
C GLY A 607 9.84 12.65 33.35
N SER A 608 9.69 11.39 33.79
CA SER A 608 9.85 11.02 35.20
C SER A 608 11.30 11.17 35.69
N PRO A 609 11.52 11.66 36.93
CA PRO A 609 12.86 11.72 37.52
C PRO A 609 13.50 10.35 37.76
N TYR A 610 12.71 9.27 37.70
CA TYR A 610 13.22 7.89 37.82
C TYR A 610 13.70 7.30 36.49
N ARG A 611 13.45 7.97 35.36
CA ARG A 611 13.93 7.50 34.05
C ARG A 611 15.45 7.51 34.04
N GLY A 612 16.03 6.38 33.65
CA GLY A 612 17.48 6.16 33.69
C GLY A 612 18.00 5.46 34.95
N ASN A 613 17.18 5.17 35.97
CA ASN A 613 17.61 4.38 37.14
C ASN A 613 17.64 2.86 36.87
N PHE A 614 17.07 2.42 35.75
CA PHE A 614 16.94 1.02 35.34
C PHE A 614 16.83 0.92 33.81
N ASN A 615 17.09 -0.26 33.25
CA ASN A 615 16.88 -0.52 31.83
C ASN A 615 15.39 -0.59 31.52
N LEU A 616 14.95 0.11 30.46
CA LEU A 616 13.53 0.18 30.09
C LEU A 616 13.35 0.20 28.57
N GLY A 617 12.43 -0.61 28.09
CA GLY A 617 11.91 -0.55 26.73
C GLY A 617 10.78 0.47 26.60
N TRP A 618 10.80 1.25 25.53
CA TRP A 618 9.70 2.09 25.09
C TRP A 618 9.25 1.63 23.70
N SER A 619 7.95 1.66 23.45
CA SER A 619 7.43 1.55 22.10
C SER A 619 7.21 2.95 21.51
N LEU A 620 7.45 3.13 20.22
CA LEU A 620 7.12 4.36 19.49
C LEU A 620 6.46 4.04 18.16
N SER A 621 5.46 4.83 17.81
CA SER A 621 4.75 4.70 16.55
C SER A 621 5.56 5.25 15.38
N PRO A 622 5.65 4.51 14.25
CA PRO A 622 6.21 5.04 13.01
C PRO A 622 5.52 6.32 12.52
N SER A 623 4.27 6.56 12.93
CA SER A 623 3.55 7.79 12.59
C SER A 623 4.27 9.04 13.13
N LEU A 624 4.92 8.96 14.29
CA LEU A 624 5.64 10.06 14.90
C LEU A 624 6.86 10.45 14.04
N TYR A 625 7.60 9.47 13.52
CA TYR A 625 8.73 9.71 12.61
C TYR A 625 8.32 10.44 11.32
N TYR A 626 7.12 10.18 10.81
CA TYR A 626 6.65 10.80 9.56
C TYR A 626 5.90 12.13 9.78
N LEU A 627 5.06 12.19 10.81
CA LEU A 627 4.15 13.31 11.08
C LEU A 627 4.63 14.30 12.14
N ALA A 628 5.63 13.94 12.95
CA ALA A 628 6.27 14.85 13.89
C ALA A 628 7.77 14.52 14.05
N PRO A 629 8.58 14.64 12.98
CA PRO A 629 9.96 14.15 12.99
C PRO A 629 10.87 14.83 14.01
N THR A 630 10.60 16.10 14.34
CA THR A 630 11.33 16.84 15.38
C THR A 630 11.05 16.25 16.76
N VAL A 631 9.80 15.87 17.03
CA VAL A 631 9.38 15.20 18.25
C VAL A 631 10.01 13.82 18.37
N PHE A 632 9.94 13.01 17.31
CA PHE A 632 10.63 11.71 17.27
C PHE A 632 12.13 11.87 17.56
N SER A 633 12.77 12.89 16.96
CA SER A 633 14.18 13.18 17.21
C SER A 633 14.46 13.55 18.67
N LEU A 634 13.55 14.24 19.35
CA LEU A 634 13.71 14.58 20.76
C LEU A 634 13.72 13.33 21.63
N TYR A 635 12.75 12.42 21.48
CA TYR A 635 12.72 11.13 22.19
C TYR A 635 14.05 10.37 22.05
N TYR A 636 14.60 10.28 20.85
CA TYR A 636 15.88 9.61 20.62
C TYR A 636 17.05 10.32 21.30
N LYS A 637 17.11 11.66 21.19
CA LYS A 637 18.19 12.46 21.79
C LYS A 637 18.16 12.41 23.30
N SER A 638 16.97 12.45 23.90
CA SER A 638 16.76 12.45 25.35
C SER A 638 16.82 11.06 25.99
N ALA A 639 16.91 9.99 25.20
CA ALA A 639 17.01 8.62 25.68
C ALA A 639 18.15 8.48 26.71
N SER A 640 17.85 7.87 27.86
CA SER A 640 18.85 7.60 28.89
C SER A 640 19.87 6.61 28.36
N HIS A 641 21.15 6.86 28.65
CA HIS A 641 22.25 6.02 28.18
C HIS A 641 23.42 6.05 29.17
N GLY A 642 24.06 4.90 29.39
CA GLY A 642 25.18 4.75 30.32
C GLY A 642 25.10 3.43 31.09
N SER A 643 25.02 3.50 32.43
CA SER A 643 24.85 2.34 33.31
C SER A 643 23.54 1.58 33.05
N THR A 644 22.55 2.30 32.55
CA THR A 644 21.16 1.89 32.35
C THR A 644 20.65 2.66 31.15
N ASN A 645 19.85 2.01 30.32
CA ASN A 645 19.50 2.52 29.00
C ASN A 645 17.99 2.47 28.75
N ASP A 646 17.49 3.51 28.09
CA ASP A 646 16.24 3.41 27.35
C ASP A 646 16.52 2.72 26.00
N TYR A 647 15.60 1.89 25.54
CA TYR A 647 15.67 1.28 24.21
C TYR A 647 14.30 1.29 23.53
N PHE A 648 14.26 1.66 22.25
CA PHE A 648 13.02 1.81 21.50
C PHE A 648 12.75 0.59 20.62
N ILE A 649 11.49 0.16 20.60
CA ILE A 649 10.95 -0.85 19.69
C ILE A 649 9.78 -0.26 18.91
N VAL A 650 9.44 -0.90 17.79
CA VAL A 650 8.22 -0.52 17.05
C VAL A 650 6.99 -0.92 17.86
N SER A 651 6.02 -0.01 17.97
CA SER A 651 4.77 -0.23 18.69
C SER A 651 3.83 -1.27 18.03
N PRO A 652 2.85 -1.79 18.78
CA PRO A 652 1.81 -2.67 18.24
C PRO A 652 1.01 -2.05 17.07
N SER A 653 0.91 -2.67 15.89
CA SER A 653 1.62 -3.87 15.41
C SER A 653 2.38 -3.53 14.12
N GLY A 654 3.25 -2.52 14.19
CA GLY A 654 4.08 -2.04 13.07
C GLY A 654 3.79 -0.59 12.67
N ASN A 655 3.52 -0.35 11.38
CA ASN A 655 3.25 0.99 10.83
C ASN A 655 2.04 1.69 11.47
N GLY A 656 1.12 0.93 12.06
CA GLY A 656 0.00 1.39 12.87
C GLY A 656 -0.64 0.20 13.59
N TYR A 657 -1.63 0.47 14.42
CA TYR A 657 -2.33 -0.58 15.15
C TYR A 657 -3.22 -1.40 14.20
N MET A 658 -2.95 -2.69 14.13
CA MET A 658 -3.66 -3.68 13.34
C MET A 658 -3.45 -5.08 13.95
N TYR A 659 -4.30 -6.04 13.60
CA TYR A 659 -4.14 -7.45 13.98
C TYR A 659 -3.58 -8.23 12.79
N PRO A 660 -2.30 -8.66 12.81
CA PRO A 660 -1.67 -9.34 11.67
C PRO A 660 -2.45 -10.57 11.18
N SER A 661 -3.08 -11.32 12.08
CA SER A 661 -3.90 -12.49 11.76
C SER A 661 -5.20 -12.15 10.99
N LYS A 662 -5.74 -10.95 11.20
CA LYS A 662 -6.96 -10.45 10.55
C LYS A 662 -6.67 -9.48 9.40
N TYR A 663 -5.41 -9.11 9.20
CA TYR A 663 -5.02 -8.18 8.15
C TYR A 663 -5.27 -8.78 6.75
N ASP A 664 -5.67 -7.96 5.78
CA ASP A 664 -5.83 -8.43 4.40
C ASP A 664 -4.54 -9.10 3.92
N LYS A 665 -4.65 -10.39 3.58
CA LYS A 665 -3.54 -11.24 3.17
C LYS A 665 -2.83 -10.70 1.93
N ASN A 666 -3.55 -10.01 1.05
CA ASN A 666 -2.98 -9.41 -0.17
C ASN A 666 -2.20 -8.13 0.14
N ALA A 667 -2.62 -7.36 1.15
CA ALA A 667 -1.97 -6.12 1.56
C ALA A 667 -0.80 -6.33 2.55
N LEU A 668 -0.84 -7.41 3.35
CA LEU A 668 0.11 -7.65 4.45
C LEU A 668 1.58 -7.65 4.00
N GLY A 669 1.88 -8.19 2.81
CA GLY A 669 3.25 -8.19 2.29
C GLY A 669 3.80 -6.78 2.07
N THR A 670 2.98 -5.88 1.55
CA THR A 670 3.34 -4.46 1.34
C THR A 670 3.50 -3.74 2.67
N TYR A 671 2.58 -3.96 3.61
CA TYR A 671 2.67 -3.42 4.97
C TYR A 671 4.01 -3.76 5.63
N ILE A 672 4.39 -5.03 5.59
CA ILE A 672 5.64 -5.52 6.20
C ILE A 672 6.87 -4.95 5.48
N ASN A 673 6.82 -4.76 4.16
CA ASN A 673 7.92 -4.09 3.43
C ASN A 673 8.11 -2.63 3.86
N THR A 674 7.01 -1.89 4.03
CA THR A 674 7.07 -0.52 4.55
C THR A 674 7.64 -0.48 5.98
N LEU A 675 7.24 -1.45 6.80
CA LEU A 675 7.74 -1.58 8.18
C LEU A 675 9.24 -1.87 8.21
N ASP A 676 9.73 -2.81 7.40
CA ASP A 676 11.16 -3.16 7.31
C ASP A 676 12.02 -1.96 6.89
N ASP A 677 11.55 -1.18 5.91
CA ASP A 677 12.24 0.04 5.46
C ASP A 677 12.22 1.16 6.52
N TYR A 678 11.11 1.31 7.26
CA TYR A 678 11.06 2.21 8.41
C TYR A 678 12.05 1.78 9.49
N MET A 679 12.03 0.52 9.90
CA MET A 679 12.90 -0.04 10.93
C MET A 679 14.38 0.16 10.61
N LYS A 680 14.75 -0.02 9.33
CA LYS A 680 16.10 0.31 8.83
C LYS A 680 16.47 1.79 9.05
N LYS A 681 15.53 2.71 8.83
CA LYS A 681 15.78 4.16 8.92
C LYS A 681 15.93 4.63 10.36
N VAL A 682 15.34 3.96 11.33
CA VAL A 682 15.34 4.40 12.73
C VAL A 682 16.13 3.49 13.67
N ASP A 683 16.71 2.40 13.16
CA ASP A 683 17.44 1.40 13.94
C ASP A 683 16.57 0.73 15.03
N GLU A 684 15.27 0.57 14.78
CA GLU A 684 14.37 -0.23 15.62
C GLU A 684 14.37 -1.66 15.10
N LYS A 685 14.89 -2.61 15.89
CA LYS A 685 15.12 -4.00 15.44
C LYS A 685 14.00 -4.97 15.80
N TYR A 686 13.12 -4.59 16.72
CA TYR A 686 12.08 -5.45 17.26
C TYR A 686 10.72 -4.77 17.18
N VAL A 687 9.66 -5.57 17.06
CA VAL A 687 8.29 -5.10 16.93
C VAL A 687 7.45 -5.73 18.04
N ALA A 688 6.72 -4.92 18.79
CA ALA A 688 5.64 -5.42 19.62
C ALA A 688 4.43 -5.74 18.74
N ILE A 689 3.79 -6.87 18.95
CA ILE A 689 2.63 -7.32 18.19
C ILE A 689 1.51 -7.61 19.18
N ILE A 690 0.39 -6.89 19.04
CA ILE A 690 -0.89 -7.31 19.62
C ILE A 690 -1.67 -8.01 18.51
N ASP A 691 -2.15 -9.21 18.79
CA ASP A 691 -2.96 -9.98 17.85
C ASP A 691 -3.96 -10.89 18.58
N ASP A 692 -4.88 -11.47 17.83
CA ASP A 692 -5.96 -12.32 18.32
C ASP A 692 -5.56 -13.80 18.24
N SER A 693 -5.00 -14.33 19.34
CA SER A 693 -4.69 -15.75 19.52
C SER A 693 -3.81 -16.37 18.43
N SER A 694 -2.90 -15.61 17.84
CA SER A 694 -2.10 -16.01 16.67
C SER A 694 -0.68 -16.45 17.00
N PHE A 695 -0.31 -16.55 18.29
CA PHE A 695 1.06 -16.84 18.72
C PHE A 695 1.69 -18.02 17.99
N TYR A 696 1.02 -19.18 17.86
CA TYR A 696 1.59 -20.35 17.17
C TYR A 696 1.51 -20.33 15.64
N ASN A 697 1.12 -19.21 15.02
CA ASN A 697 0.97 -19.09 13.57
C ASN A 697 2.31 -18.78 12.88
N ASN A 698 3.24 -19.75 12.86
CA ASN A 698 4.57 -19.54 12.25
C ASN A 698 4.50 -19.07 10.79
N LYS A 699 3.51 -19.51 10.00
CA LYS A 699 3.35 -19.05 8.60
C LYS A 699 3.06 -17.55 8.50
N LEU A 700 2.43 -16.96 9.51
CA LEU A 700 2.23 -15.52 9.61
C LEU A 700 3.54 -14.84 10.00
N TRP A 701 4.21 -15.34 11.04
CA TRP A 701 5.47 -14.78 11.54
C TRP A 701 6.61 -14.87 10.54
N ASP A 702 6.66 -15.92 9.72
CA ASP A 702 7.61 -16.09 8.62
C ASP A 702 7.62 -14.87 7.68
N LYS A 703 6.47 -14.21 7.50
CA LYS A 703 6.37 -13.01 6.65
C LYS A 703 7.09 -11.81 7.25
N PHE A 704 7.09 -11.68 8.58
CA PHE A 704 7.79 -10.63 9.31
C PHE A 704 9.28 -10.98 9.46
N THR A 705 9.59 -12.16 9.99
CA THR A 705 10.96 -12.58 10.34
C THR A 705 11.85 -12.81 9.12
N VAL A 706 11.31 -13.04 7.92
CA VAL A 706 12.12 -13.09 6.70
C VAL A 706 12.75 -11.73 6.37
N LYS A 707 12.25 -10.62 6.94
CA LYS A 707 12.76 -9.28 6.67
C LYS A 707 14.06 -9.01 7.43
N PRO A 708 15.07 -8.42 6.79
CA PRO A 708 16.39 -8.27 7.39
C PRO A 708 16.43 -7.32 8.58
N ASN A 709 15.56 -6.31 8.67
CA ASN A 709 15.59 -5.35 9.78
C ASN A 709 14.65 -5.74 10.93
N ILE A 710 13.78 -6.73 10.74
CA ILE A 710 12.96 -7.32 11.80
C ILE A 710 13.73 -8.47 12.41
N GLN A 711 14.33 -8.29 13.59
CA GLN A 711 15.19 -9.28 14.25
C GLN A 711 14.45 -10.18 15.25
N GLY A 712 13.19 -9.87 15.54
CA GLY A 712 12.32 -10.68 16.41
C GLY A 712 11.07 -9.92 16.81
N LEU A 713 10.14 -10.61 17.47
CA LEU A 713 8.83 -10.07 17.83
C LEU A 713 8.57 -10.25 19.34
N PHE A 714 8.03 -9.21 19.98
CA PHE A 714 7.42 -9.32 21.30
C PHE A 714 5.92 -9.50 21.10
N TYR A 715 5.38 -10.65 21.49
CA TYR A 715 3.99 -11.01 21.25
C TYR A 715 3.11 -10.76 22.48
N LEU A 716 1.97 -10.13 22.26
CA LEU A 716 0.94 -9.81 23.24
C LEU A 716 -0.39 -10.36 22.73
N ASP A 717 -1.05 -11.21 23.52
CA ASP A 717 -2.38 -11.69 23.17
C ASP A 717 -3.45 -10.65 23.51
N TYR A 718 -4.39 -10.40 22.60
CA TYR A 718 -5.42 -9.38 22.82
C TYR A 718 -6.29 -9.68 24.04
N HIS A 719 -6.68 -10.95 24.25
CA HIS A 719 -7.57 -11.33 25.35
C HIS A 719 -6.93 -11.12 26.72
N LYS A 720 -5.65 -11.42 26.83
CA LYS A 720 -4.82 -11.14 28.01
C LYS A 720 -3.35 -11.18 27.60
N HIS A 721 -2.62 -10.08 27.72
CA HIS A 721 -1.30 -9.98 27.07
C HIS A 721 -0.29 -11.07 27.43
N ASP A 722 -0.33 -11.63 28.65
CA ASP A 722 0.51 -12.70 29.16
C ASP A 722 -0.03 -14.14 28.97
N ASN A 723 -1.05 -14.34 28.13
CA ASN A 723 -1.77 -15.62 27.97
C ASN A 723 -0.89 -16.81 27.54
N TYR A 724 0.32 -16.54 27.02
CA TYR A 724 1.27 -17.57 26.59
C TYR A 724 2.44 -17.78 27.56
N HIS A 725 2.42 -17.10 28.71
CA HIS A 725 3.31 -17.36 29.85
C HIS A 725 4.81 -17.38 29.51
N GLY A 726 5.26 -16.46 28.65
CA GLY A 726 6.68 -16.32 28.33
C GLY A 726 7.23 -17.34 27.35
N LYS A 727 6.38 -18.14 26.70
CA LYS A 727 6.80 -19.05 25.63
C LYS A 727 7.55 -18.31 24.54
N ILE A 728 8.55 -19.00 23.99
CA ILE A 728 9.38 -18.55 22.87
C ILE A 728 9.21 -19.54 21.74
N ILE A 729 8.88 -19.04 20.55
CA ILE A 729 8.90 -19.81 19.30
C ILE A 729 9.84 -19.15 18.30
N TRP A 730 10.17 -19.87 17.23
CA TRP A 730 11.17 -19.43 16.27
C TRP A 730 10.61 -19.44 14.85
N SER A 731 11.03 -18.45 14.07
CA SER A 731 10.73 -18.33 12.65
C SER A 731 11.90 -17.62 11.97
N ASN A 732 12.43 -18.21 10.90
CA ASN A 732 13.64 -17.72 10.20
C ASN A 732 14.82 -17.39 11.15
N ASN A 733 15.07 -18.25 12.14
CA ASN A 733 16.09 -18.08 13.19
C ASN A 733 15.97 -16.77 13.98
N LYS A 734 14.74 -16.29 14.17
CA LYS A 734 14.43 -15.11 14.97
C LYS A 734 13.37 -15.44 16.01
N PRO A 735 13.55 -14.97 17.26
CA PRO A 735 12.63 -15.32 18.33
C PRO A 735 11.33 -14.50 18.26
N ILE A 736 10.23 -15.17 18.56
CA ILE A 736 8.94 -14.58 18.89
C ILE A 736 8.69 -14.89 20.36
N VAL A 737 8.81 -13.88 21.20
CA VAL A 737 8.74 -13.99 22.66
C VAL A 737 7.39 -13.48 23.12
N SER A 738 6.57 -14.35 23.68
CA SER A 738 5.32 -13.91 24.32
C SER A 738 5.57 -13.22 25.65
N CYS A 739 4.69 -12.29 26.02
CA CYS A 739 4.69 -11.70 27.36
C CYS A 739 4.51 -12.78 28.42
N ARG A 740 5.26 -12.66 29.52
CA ARG A 740 5.22 -13.63 30.63
C ARG A 740 4.47 -13.11 31.83
N ASP A 741 4.71 -11.84 32.16
CA ASP A 741 4.10 -11.19 33.32
C ASP A 741 3.68 -9.77 32.94
N LEU A 742 2.78 -9.20 33.74
CA LEU A 742 2.27 -7.86 33.57
C LEU A 742 2.69 -7.00 34.76
N LEU A 743 2.82 -5.71 34.50
CA LEU A 743 2.69 -4.73 35.57
C LEU A 743 1.46 -3.88 35.25
N TRP A 744 0.33 -4.32 35.79
CA TRP A 744 -0.99 -3.81 35.43
C TRP A 744 -1.95 -3.93 36.62
N SER A 745 -2.46 -2.81 37.11
CA SER A 745 -3.40 -2.81 38.24
C SER A 745 -4.61 -3.72 38.02
N ASN A 746 -5.00 -4.45 39.06
CA ASN A 746 -6.05 -5.48 39.06
C ASN A 746 -5.72 -6.77 38.30
N LEU A 747 -4.56 -6.87 37.63
CA LEU A 747 -4.08 -8.11 37.02
C LEU A 747 -2.84 -8.64 37.73
N GLU A 748 -1.85 -7.77 37.96
CA GLU A 748 -0.61 -8.14 38.64
C GLU A 748 0.02 -6.90 39.31
N SER A 749 0.30 -7.03 40.61
CA SER A 749 0.94 -5.98 41.41
C SER A 749 2.47 -6.05 41.36
N GLU A 750 3.14 -4.99 41.83
CA GLU A 750 4.60 -4.94 41.96
C GLU A 750 5.12 -6.08 42.86
N ASP A 751 4.43 -6.35 43.97
CA ASP A 751 4.82 -7.40 44.91
C ASP A 751 4.56 -8.80 44.37
N GLU A 752 3.48 -8.97 43.62
CA GLU A 752 3.16 -10.23 42.95
C GLU A 752 4.16 -10.55 41.83
N LEU A 753 4.49 -9.57 40.99
CA LEU A 753 5.54 -9.70 39.97
C LEU A 753 6.88 -10.09 40.59
N VAL A 754 7.29 -9.39 41.66
CA VAL A 754 8.53 -9.68 42.38
C VAL A 754 8.51 -11.10 42.96
N LYS A 755 7.37 -11.53 43.54
CA LYS A 755 7.19 -12.87 44.08
C LYS A 755 7.31 -13.92 42.97
N ASN A 756 6.57 -13.75 41.87
CA ASN A 756 6.54 -14.68 40.74
C ASN A 756 7.94 -14.93 40.15
N ILE A 757 8.71 -13.85 39.92
CA ILE A 757 10.08 -13.97 39.39
C ILE A 757 11.00 -14.65 40.42
N ASN A 758 10.90 -14.32 41.71
CA ASN A 758 11.74 -14.96 42.73
C ASN A 758 11.40 -16.45 42.93
N GLU A 759 10.13 -16.84 42.78
CA GLU A 759 9.71 -18.25 42.81
C GLU A 759 10.32 -19.05 41.65
N ARG A 760 10.34 -18.48 40.43
CA ARG A 760 11.02 -19.08 39.26
C ARG A 760 12.53 -19.22 39.45
N VAL A 761 13.17 -18.19 40.00
CA VAL A 761 14.59 -18.27 40.36
C VAL A 761 14.83 -19.38 41.39
N SER A 762 13.93 -19.53 42.36
CA SER A 762 14.02 -20.56 43.41
C SER A 762 13.76 -21.97 42.88
N SER A 763 12.94 -22.11 41.84
CA SER A 763 12.71 -23.39 41.15
C SER A 763 13.82 -23.77 40.16
N GLY A 764 14.81 -22.90 39.96
CA GLY A 764 15.98 -23.17 39.14
C GLY A 764 15.95 -22.60 37.73
N GLU A 765 14.99 -21.73 37.39
CA GLU A 765 14.92 -21.03 36.09
C GLU A 765 15.98 -19.92 35.99
N VAL A 766 17.26 -20.31 35.98
CA VAL A 766 18.42 -19.42 35.93
C VAL A 766 19.48 -19.85 34.91
N ASP A 767 19.22 -20.94 34.18
CA ASP A 767 20.09 -21.39 33.08
C ASP A 767 19.83 -20.54 31.83
N ILE A 768 20.86 -19.86 31.35
CA ILE A 768 20.81 -19.00 30.16
C ILE A 768 20.40 -19.73 28.87
N HIS A 769 20.52 -21.07 28.84
CA HIS A 769 20.09 -21.91 27.72
C HIS A 769 18.61 -22.33 27.80
N ASP A 770 17.97 -22.20 28.97
CA ASP A 770 16.56 -22.51 29.17
C ASP A 770 15.70 -21.29 28.84
N PRO A 771 14.74 -21.36 27.89
CA PRO A 771 13.81 -20.27 27.62
C PRO A 771 13.01 -19.82 28.84
N ASN A 772 12.83 -20.67 29.85
CA ASN A 772 12.15 -20.30 31.09
C ASN A 772 13.01 -19.38 31.98
N SER A 773 14.29 -19.18 31.72
CA SER A 773 15.12 -18.22 32.47
C SER A 773 14.97 -16.77 32.00
N TYR A 774 13.96 -16.50 31.17
CA TYR A 774 13.69 -15.19 30.57
C TYR A 774 12.26 -14.76 30.89
N THR A 775 12.11 -13.50 31.31
CA THR A 775 10.81 -12.88 31.60
C THR A 775 10.69 -11.54 30.87
N PHE A 776 9.75 -11.48 29.93
CA PHE A 776 9.28 -10.23 29.36
C PHE A 776 8.06 -9.73 30.17
N VAL A 777 8.22 -8.56 30.81
CA VAL A 777 7.17 -7.85 31.54
C VAL A 777 6.63 -6.70 30.69
N TYR A 778 5.32 -6.68 30.45
CA TYR A 778 4.64 -5.58 29.79
C TYR A 778 3.97 -4.65 30.80
N VAL A 779 4.29 -3.35 30.74
CA VAL A 779 3.87 -2.36 31.74
C VAL A 779 2.74 -1.51 31.19
N HIS A 780 1.59 -1.53 31.85
CA HIS A 780 0.40 -0.78 31.44
C HIS A 780 0.50 0.71 31.81
N ALA A 781 0.63 1.57 30.80
CA ALA A 781 0.94 3.00 30.98
C ALA A 781 -0.16 3.71 31.80
N TRP A 782 -1.42 3.34 31.63
CA TRP A 782 -2.53 4.04 32.27
C TRP A 782 -2.61 3.76 33.77
N SER A 783 -2.24 2.56 34.21
CA SER A 783 -2.35 2.16 35.61
C SER A 783 -1.02 2.19 36.38
N LYS A 784 0.12 2.30 35.70
CA LYS A 784 1.45 2.31 36.31
C LYS A 784 2.30 3.50 35.87
N SER A 785 3.26 3.86 36.72
CA SER A 785 4.23 4.94 36.52
C SER A 785 5.66 4.42 36.61
N LEU A 786 6.65 5.23 36.27
CA LEU A 786 8.05 4.83 36.44
C LEU A 786 8.43 4.58 37.90
N ASN A 787 7.75 5.21 38.87
CA ASN A 787 7.91 4.90 40.30
C ASN A 787 7.51 3.45 40.62
N ASN A 788 6.45 2.94 39.98
CA ASN A 788 6.01 1.57 40.15
C ASN A 788 7.05 0.58 39.61
N ILE A 789 7.60 0.87 38.43
CA ILE A 789 8.66 0.05 37.82
C ILE A 789 9.90 0.10 38.70
N GLU A 790 10.31 1.29 39.16
CA GLU A 790 11.48 1.44 40.03
C GLU A 790 11.35 0.63 41.33
N ASN A 791 10.17 0.66 41.95
CA ASN A 791 9.87 -0.14 43.15
C ASN A 791 10.05 -1.65 42.88
N ALA A 792 9.46 -2.16 41.79
CA ALA A 792 9.60 -3.55 41.40
C ALA A 792 11.08 -3.91 41.11
N VAL A 793 11.78 -3.08 40.33
CA VAL A 793 13.18 -3.28 39.99
C VAL A 793 14.08 -3.28 41.23
N ASN A 794 13.88 -2.33 42.17
CA ASN A 794 14.66 -2.26 43.40
C ASN A 794 14.43 -3.47 44.31
N LYS A 795 13.22 -4.04 44.32
CA LYS A 795 12.93 -5.30 45.02
C LYS A 795 13.56 -6.50 44.33
N LEU A 796 13.51 -6.59 43.00
CA LEU A 796 14.14 -7.65 42.22
C LEU A 796 15.66 -7.66 42.35
N ARG A 797 16.30 -6.48 42.35
CA ARG A 797 17.76 -6.31 42.53
C ARG A 797 18.29 -6.85 43.86
N LYS A 798 17.44 -7.06 44.87
CA LYS A 798 17.83 -7.73 46.13
C LYS A 798 18.17 -9.20 45.93
N ASN A 799 17.66 -9.83 44.85
CA ASN A 799 18.05 -11.17 44.45
C ASN A 799 19.22 -11.10 43.46
N PRO A 800 20.43 -11.56 43.83
CA PRO A 800 21.61 -11.46 42.97
C PRO A 800 21.54 -12.33 41.70
N LYS A 801 20.54 -13.23 41.64
CA LYS A 801 20.23 -14.09 40.50
C LYS A 801 19.21 -13.49 39.54
N VAL A 802 18.76 -12.25 39.72
CA VAL A 802 17.90 -11.55 38.75
C VAL A 802 18.70 -10.45 38.06
N GLU A 803 18.63 -10.39 36.73
CA GLU A 803 19.32 -9.40 35.91
C GLU A 803 18.32 -8.61 35.06
N ILE A 804 18.26 -7.29 35.26
CA ILE A 804 17.34 -6.41 34.52
C ILE A 804 18.07 -5.82 33.31
N VAL A 805 17.59 -6.14 32.11
CA VAL A 805 18.24 -5.77 30.84
C VAL A 805 17.29 -5.01 29.92
N THR A 806 17.85 -4.36 28.88
CA THR A 806 17.04 -3.76 27.81
C THR A 806 16.40 -4.84 26.94
N PRO A 807 15.31 -4.51 26.20
CA PRO A 807 14.74 -5.41 25.20
C PRO A 807 15.77 -5.91 24.16
N GLU A 808 16.74 -5.07 23.78
CA GLU A 808 17.82 -5.46 22.86
C GLU A 808 18.69 -6.57 23.42
N THR A 809 19.24 -6.35 24.61
CA THR A 809 20.08 -7.32 25.31
C THR A 809 19.30 -8.61 25.55
N PHE A 810 18.04 -8.50 25.98
CA PHE A 810 17.15 -9.62 26.23
C PHE A 810 17.00 -10.52 24.99
N MET A 811 16.65 -9.93 23.84
CA MET A 811 16.47 -10.66 22.58
C MET A 811 17.80 -11.23 22.05
N GLN A 812 18.90 -10.51 22.21
CA GLN A 812 20.23 -10.99 21.80
C GLN A 812 20.69 -12.19 22.64
N LEU A 813 20.42 -12.19 23.94
CA LEU A 813 20.74 -13.32 24.83
C LEU A 813 19.92 -14.55 24.47
N ILE A 814 18.62 -14.39 24.21
CA ILE A 814 17.76 -15.49 23.71
C ILE A 814 18.32 -16.03 22.40
N ASN A 815 18.54 -15.15 21.41
CA ASN A 815 19.03 -15.53 20.09
C ASN A 815 20.38 -16.27 20.13
N LYS A 816 21.26 -15.90 21.08
CA LYS A 816 22.59 -16.48 21.20
C LYS A 816 22.62 -17.79 21.98
N ASN A 817 21.79 -17.92 23.03
CA ASN A 817 21.97 -18.97 24.03
C ASN A 817 20.87 -20.03 24.03
N VAL A 818 19.65 -19.71 23.59
CA VAL A 818 18.53 -20.67 23.56
C VAL A 818 18.57 -21.47 22.27
N ASN A 819 18.61 -22.80 22.37
CA ASN A 819 18.67 -23.70 21.22
C ASN A 819 17.39 -23.63 20.37
N HIS A 820 17.54 -23.59 19.04
CA HIS A 820 16.43 -23.47 18.09
C HIS A 820 16.74 -24.02 16.69
#